data_AF-A0A935H3D1-F1
#
_entry.id   AF-A0A935H3D1-F1
#
_cell.length_a   1.000
_cell.length_b   1.000
_cell.length_c   1.000
_cell.angle_alpha   90.00
_cell.angle_beta   90.00
_cell.angle_gamma   90.00
#
_symmetry.space_group_name_H-M   'P 1'
#
loop_
_entity.id
_entity.type
_entity.pdbx_description
1 polymer ?
#
loop_
_entity_poly.entity_id
_entity_poly.type
_entity_poly.pdbx_seq_one_letter_code
_entity_poly.pdbx_strand_id
1 'polypeptide(L)'
;MRGCTYPFNLHFELIVTSTTATNKNDLAHWDSLTGGAFSAPTAGERAARVRDWLQGNPTPDVLADVFKELSVKDKGAAKLVRERLDEVKRAKGQDALVGEWSAKAQTLLDMVKLNIADALAWQRDAAKAGAPLSREPLATLKSRLMERVRVIEDLQRQVQVQREAAVLLAQRIEVLSTKPWRDAQAALDALGVDVAQWQSQAAQLATDTNWTSVDVKFPPLLDASSAQLLVVWDAFQAALAQAVAAGQDATAALPPVLVWADELRLERGVAVEAPPKQSKPKIDPEVRKQASAAVRAVLTTLESEIGDGHGKASAGAAGALRQALKEFGRFIDDKLENQAHAALAAAGELEGWQRWRADQLREALVAQAEGLLKRPAGQAIGGRKMQENLRALREQWKQTDQGGAPNHAMWRRFDEACNEAHKVVEAWLDKVRTESAEHKAQRLALIAEVNAWAEANRTALDDDWKGFNRILHQFGDRWRDAGHLSEKAFAELQPLWKAAIANAAAPLEALQTRSIALRQALIEEAKVLGAAAELRLDAVKALQQRWQAQVHEVPIDRRLEQKLWDAFRKPIDDAFSRKTAERQKAEATLGVRDRAVLAASKALEAANAAGDAQSIRAAMAELDAALQGQARAQADVQAADALEGQAKAVASSADAEQNMASPPVEQAQPATENIATEGSSSVIPPKAPPKPVIAMRGDDRPGMKKEAPAATSGRGGKWGDRKDSAQAPRRPGERGHDTGRDRSSFKDAPRLGDAAFRAQRDALENAQHVLKKLASQAHGEALTQLLGAWETRDPALVPSAQDLGSKASAAARTVWAQAVGAAPGAAGNAKALSPQEALLRLEMAAELPTPAEDLGARRSLQLQLLTRRNDPAPAQTWAQDTAAVFAAPYEPQAARRLQNVLKVLLKR
;
A
#
# COMPACT_ATOMS: atom_id res chain seq x y z
N MET A 1 19.66 -6.47 -78.32
CA MET A 1 18.60 -5.90 -79.18
C MET A 1 17.71 -5.02 -78.33
N ARG A 2 17.62 -3.74 -78.72
CA ARG A 2 16.46 -2.80 -78.66
C ARG A 2 15.39 -3.11 -77.59
N GLY A 3 15.18 -2.24 -76.59
CA GLY A 3 14.35 -1.02 -76.71
C GLY A 3 12.92 -1.37 -76.26
N CYS A 4 12.19 -0.66 -75.40
CA CYS A 4 11.94 0.78 -75.29
C CYS A 4 11.32 1.01 -73.89
N THR A 5 11.90 1.84 -73.01
CA THR A 5 11.64 3.28 -72.78
C THR A 5 10.21 3.65 -72.32
N TYR A 6 10.15 4.05 -71.04
CA TYR A 6 9.28 5.02 -70.35
C TYR A 6 8.83 6.24 -71.21
N PRO A 7 7.81 7.04 -70.78
CA PRO A 7 8.09 8.19 -69.91
C PRO A 7 6.98 8.66 -68.93
N PHE A 8 7.40 9.26 -67.80
CA PHE A 8 6.94 10.54 -67.21
C PHE A 8 5.47 10.71 -66.74
N ASN A 9 5.09 11.43 -65.68
CA ASN A 9 5.76 12.17 -64.59
C ASN A 9 4.65 12.70 -63.64
N LEU A 10 5.02 13.01 -62.41
CA LEU A 10 4.57 14.18 -61.61
C LEU A 10 3.22 14.22 -60.83
N HIS A 11 3.38 14.77 -59.61
CA HIS A 11 2.44 15.46 -58.71
C HIS A 11 1.66 14.62 -57.67
N PHE A 12 2.29 14.45 -56.50
CA PHE A 12 1.59 14.17 -55.24
C PHE A 12 1.23 15.51 -54.59
N GLU A 13 -0.02 15.91 -54.73
CA GLU A 13 -0.62 17.02 -54.00
C GLU A 13 -1.28 16.47 -52.73
N LEU A 14 -0.91 17.05 -51.59
CA LEU A 14 -1.27 16.61 -50.25
C LEU A 14 -2.60 17.27 -49.86
N ILE A 15 -3.72 16.60 -50.13
CA ILE A 15 -5.04 16.99 -49.60
C ILE A 15 -5.32 16.20 -48.34
N VAL A 16 -5.18 16.86 -47.20
CA VAL A 16 -5.84 16.47 -45.94
C VAL A 16 -7.28 16.97 -46.02
N THR A 17 -8.23 16.05 -46.17
CA THR A 17 -9.65 16.30 -45.84
C THR A 17 -10.14 15.21 -44.89
N SER A 18 -10.23 15.58 -43.62
CA SER A 18 -11.09 14.89 -42.66
C SER A 18 -12.55 15.12 -43.06
N THR A 19 -13.30 14.05 -43.32
CA THR A 19 -14.77 14.14 -43.44
C THR A 19 -15.41 12.91 -42.82
N THR A 20 -16.02 13.13 -41.65
CA THR A 20 -16.94 12.21 -40.98
C THR A 20 -18.29 12.22 -41.72
N ALA A 21 -18.53 11.20 -42.54
CA ALA A 21 -19.87 10.80 -42.98
C ALA A 21 -19.87 9.29 -43.20
N THR A 22 -20.45 8.52 -42.27
CA THR A 22 -20.71 7.09 -42.47
C THR A 22 -21.85 6.94 -43.47
N ASN A 23 -21.58 6.36 -44.64
CA ASN A 23 -22.61 6.13 -45.66
C ASN A 23 -23.67 5.16 -45.12
N LYS A 24 -24.96 5.44 -45.35
CA LYS A 24 -26.06 4.52 -45.03
C LYS A 24 -25.91 3.13 -45.69
N ASN A 25 -25.21 3.06 -46.84
CA ASN A 25 -24.90 1.81 -47.53
C ASN A 25 -23.92 0.91 -46.74
N ASP A 26 -23.00 1.50 -45.96
CA ASP A 26 -22.02 0.73 -45.19
C ASP A 26 -22.69 0.09 -43.97
N LEU A 27 -23.64 0.80 -43.33
CA LEU A 27 -24.42 0.26 -42.21
C LEU A 27 -25.29 -0.93 -42.62
N ALA A 28 -26.01 -0.83 -43.74
CA ALA A 28 -26.84 -1.92 -44.25
C ALA A 28 -26.01 -3.17 -44.61
N HIS A 29 -24.81 -2.97 -45.14
CA HIS A 29 -23.86 -4.05 -45.41
C HIS A 29 -23.44 -4.78 -44.12
N TRP A 30 -22.98 -4.05 -43.10
CA TRP A 30 -22.58 -4.66 -41.83
C TRP A 30 -23.74 -5.32 -41.09
N ASP A 31 -24.94 -4.75 -41.18
CA ASP A 31 -26.15 -5.34 -40.60
C ASP A 31 -26.57 -6.62 -41.32
N SER A 32 -26.42 -6.71 -42.64
CA SER A 32 -26.67 -7.94 -43.38
C SER A 32 -25.73 -9.07 -42.97
N LEU A 33 -24.47 -8.74 -42.65
CA LEU A 33 -23.46 -9.71 -42.21
C LEU A 33 -23.67 -10.15 -40.76
N THR A 34 -24.06 -9.24 -39.87
CA THR A 34 -24.10 -9.46 -38.41
C THR A 34 -25.51 -9.67 -37.84
N GLY A 35 -26.51 -9.85 -38.71
CA GLY A 35 -27.90 -10.06 -38.29
C GLY A 35 -28.54 -8.83 -37.62
N GLY A 36 -28.14 -7.63 -38.03
CA GLY A 36 -28.67 -6.36 -37.49
C GLY A 36 -27.92 -5.84 -36.26
N ALA A 37 -26.69 -6.28 -36.01
CA ALA A 37 -25.92 -5.84 -34.84
C ALA A 37 -25.58 -4.36 -34.89
N PHE A 38 -25.37 -3.74 -36.05
CA PHE A 38 -25.09 -2.31 -36.19
C PHE A 38 -26.36 -1.45 -36.09
N SER A 39 -27.55 -1.93 -36.48
CA SER A 39 -28.83 -1.23 -36.36
C SER A 39 -29.52 -1.39 -35.01
N ALA A 40 -29.01 -2.27 -34.14
CA ALA A 40 -29.63 -2.54 -32.83
C ALA A 40 -29.83 -1.25 -31.98
N PRO A 41 -31.01 -1.04 -31.37
CA PRO A 41 -31.34 0.18 -30.61
C PRO A 41 -30.67 0.24 -29.23
N THR A 42 -30.34 -0.91 -28.62
CA THR A 42 -29.70 -1.00 -27.31
C THR A 42 -28.37 -1.76 -27.37
N ALA A 43 -27.45 -1.45 -26.46
CA ALA A 43 -26.17 -2.16 -26.34
C ALA A 43 -26.36 -3.66 -25.97
N GLY A 44 -27.39 -3.98 -25.19
CA GLY A 44 -27.73 -5.35 -24.82
C GLY A 44 -28.19 -6.19 -26.02
N GLU A 45 -29.08 -5.65 -26.85
CA GLU A 45 -29.50 -6.32 -28.10
C GLU A 45 -28.37 -6.42 -29.12
N ARG A 46 -27.51 -5.40 -29.20
CA ARG A 46 -26.31 -5.43 -30.05
C ARG A 46 -25.40 -6.59 -29.65
N ALA A 47 -25.10 -6.73 -28.37
CA ALA A 47 -24.30 -7.84 -27.86
C ALA A 47 -24.94 -9.22 -28.07
N ALA A 48 -26.28 -9.31 -28.04
CA ALA A 48 -27.01 -10.54 -28.35
C ALA A 48 -26.86 -10.94 -29.82
N ARG A 49 -27.12 -10.01 -30.74
CA ARG A 49 -26.95 -10.25 -32.19
C ARG A 49 -25.51 -10.59 -32.56
N VAL A 50 -24.52 -9.95 -31.93
CA VAL A 50 -23.11 -10.33 -32.08
C VAL A 50 -22.85 -11.75 -31.60
N ARG A 51 -23.41 -12.17 -30.45
CA ARG A 51 -23.28 -13.56 -29.98
C ARG A 51 -23.88 -14.56 -30.95
N ASP A 52 -25.07 -14.29 -31.47
CA ASP A 52 -25.76 -15.18 -32.43
C ASP A 52 -24.99 -15.26 -33.74
N TRP A 53 -24.49 -14.12 -34.25
CA TRP A 53 -23.64 -14.08 -35.43
C TRP A 53 -22.33 -14.87 -35.25
N LEU A 54 -21.67 -14.74 -34.09
CA LEU A 54 -20.45 -15.49 -33.78
C LEU A 54 -20.65 -17.01 -33.71
N GLN A 55 -21.87 -17.50 -33.46
CA GLN A 55 -22.18 -18.94 -33.55
C GLN A 55 -22.10 -19.46 -34.98
N GLY A 56 -22.25 -18.60 -35.99
CA GLY A 56 -22.11 -18.93 -37.40
C GLY A 56 -20.66 -19.13 -37.86
N ASN A 57 -19.68 -19.08 -36.95
CA ASN A 57 -18.24 -19.21 -37.23
C ASN A 57 -17.76 -18.35 -38.43
N PRO A 58 -17.96 -17.02 -38.37
CA PRO A 58 -17.52 -16.11 -39.42
C PRO A 58 -16.01 -16.20 -39.66
N THR A 59 -15.59 -15.93 -40.90
CA THR A 59 -14.17 -16.01 -41.27
C THR A 59 -13.33 -14.96 -40.53
N PRO A 60 -12.02 -15.21 -40.32
CA PRO A 60 -11.15 -14.29 -39.59
C PRO A 60 -11.08 -12.87 -40.18
N ASP A 61 -11.18 -12.78 -41.52
CA ASP A 61 -11.16 -11.50 -42.23
C ASP A 61 -12.44 -10.69 -41.94
N VAL A 62 -13.60 -11.35 -42.03
CA VAL A 62 -14.89 -10.74 -41.68
C VAL A 62 -14.95 -10.35 -40.20
N LEU A 63 -14.39 -11.18 -39.31
CA LEU A 63 -14.26 -10.84 -37.89
C LEU A 63 -13.41 -9.58 -37.66
N ALA A 64 -12.30 -9.43 -38.38
CA ALA A 64 -11.42 -8.28 -38.27
C ALA A 64 -12.08 -6.99 -38.77
N ASP A 65 -12.77 -7.07 -39.90
CA ASP A 65 -13.50 -5.95 -40.50
C ASP A 65 -14.66 -5.51 -39.62
N VAL A 66 -15.49 -6.46 -39.14
CA VAL A 66 -16.59 -6.17 -38.21
C VAL A 66 -16.07 -5.61 -36.90
N PHE A 67 -14.96 -6.13 -36.35
CA PHE A 67 -14.36 -5.58 -35.13
C PHE A 67 -13.90 -4.13 -35.32
N LYS A 68 -13.26 -3.80 -36.45
CA LYS A 68 -12.79 -2.45 -36.75
C LYS A 68 -13.94 -1.45 -36.69
N GLU A 69 -15.03 -1.75 -37.40
CA GLU A 69 -16.19 -0.88 -37.47
C GLU A 69 -17.03 -0.87 -36.18
N LEU A 70 -17.20 -2.03 -35.54
CA LEU A 70 -17.98 -2.15 -34.30
C LEU A 70 -17.27 -1.50 -33.11
N SER A 71 -15.93 -1.47 -33.08
CA SER A 71 -15.15 -0.91 -31.98
C SER A 71 -15.32 0.60 -31.79
N VAL A 72 -15.62 1.31 -32.88
CA VAL A 72 -15.93 2.74 -32.88
C VAL A 72 -17.36 2.98 -32.37
N LYS A 73 -18.29 2.06 -32.68
CA LYS A 73 -19.71 2.21 -32.39
C LYS A 73 -20.11 1.72 -30.98
N ASP A 74 -19.59 0.58 -30.55
CA ASP A 74 -19.90 -0.03 -29.26
C ASP A 74 -18.74 -0.92 -28.78
N LYS A 75 -17.97 -0.38 -27.83
CA LYS A 75 -16.81 -1.08 -27.25
C LYS A 75 -17.19 -2.36 -26.51
N GLY A 76 -18.40 -2.44 -25.96
CA GLY A 76 -18.88 -3.60 -25.21
C GLY A 76 -19.18 -4.78 -26.14
N ALA A 77 -19.91 -4.53 -27.23
CA ALA A 77 -20.19 -5.55 -28.24
C ALA A 77 -18.93 -5.94 -29.03
N ALA A 78 -18.05 -4.98 -29.34
CA ALA A 78 -16.78 -5.25 -30.02
C ALA A 78 -15.82 -6.13 -29.20
N LYS A 79 -15.95 -6.14 -27.86
CA LYS A 79 -15.15 -7.01 -26.99
C LYS A 79 -15.40 -8.50 -27.31
N LEU A 80 -16.64 -8.89 -27.60
CA LEU A 80 -17.00 -10.27 -27.94
C LEU A 80 -16.35 -10.72 -29.25
N VAL A 81 -16.32 -9.83 -30.25
CA VAL A 81 -15.65 -10.10 -31.54
C VAL A 81 -14.13 -10.19 -31.36
N ARG A 82 -13.55 -9.34 -30.50
CA ARG A 82 -12.12 -9.41 -30.15
C ARG A 82 -11.76 -10.72 -29.45
N GLU A 83 -12.57 -11.15 -28.48
CA GLU A 83 -12.38 -12.41 -27.78
C GLU A 83 -12.37 -13.60 -28.76
N ARG A 84 -13.28 -13.60 -29.74
CA ARG A 84 -13.28 -14.60 -30.83
C ARG A 84 -12.08 -14.51 -31.76
N LEU A 85 -11.63 -13.32 -32.14
CA LEU A 85 -10.39 -13.14 -32.91
C LEU A 85 -9.16 -13.67 -32.15
N ASP A 86 -9.08 -13.40 -30.85
CA ASP A 86 -7.99 -13.87 -30.01
C ASP A 86 -8.04 -15.39 -29.78
N GLU A 87 -9.25 -15.99 -29.70
CA GLU A 87 -9.44 -17.44 -29.72
C GLU A 87 -8.96 -18.07 -31.02
N VAL A 88 -9.34 -17.53 -32.18
CA VAL A 88 -8.90 -18.02 -33.49
C VAL A 88 -7.38 -17.93 -33.63
N LYS A 89 -6.77 -16.83 -33.16
CA LYS A 89 -5.30 -16.67 -33.14
C LYS A 89 -4.63 -17.70 -32.24
N ARG A 90 -5.17 -17.94 -31.03
CA ARG A 90 -4.67 -18.98 -30.12
C ARG A 90 -4.79 -20.39 -30.73
N ALA A 91 -5.93 -20.70 -31.37
CA ALA A 91 -6.14 -21.98 -32.04
C ALA A 91 -5.12 -22.21 -33.17
N LYS A 92 -4.90 -21.20 -34.04
CA LYS A 92 -3.86 -21.26 -35.08
C LYS A 92 -2.45 -21.45 -34.51
N GLY A 93 -2.13 -20.78 -33.40
CA GLY A 93 -0.85 -20.99 -32.69
C GLY A 93 -0.70 -22.41 -32.15
N GLN A 94 -1.77 -22.98 -31.58
CA GLN A 94 -1.78 -24.36 -31.12
C GLN A 94 -1.68 -25.36 -32.28
N ASP A 95 -2.34 -25.10 -33.42
CA ASP A 95 -2.24 -25.96 -34.61
C ASP A 95 -0.83 -25.97 -35.20
N ALA A 96 -0.15 -24.81 -35.22
CA ALA A 96 1.26 -24.73 -35.63
C ALA A 96 2.16 -25.56 -34.70
N LEU A 97 1.94 -25.48 -33.39
CA LEU A 97 2.65 -26.32 -32.41
C LEU A 97 2.34 -27.81 -32.60
N VAL A 98 1.08 -28.19 -32.89
CA VAL A 98 0.72 -29.57 -33.20
C VAL A 98 1.48 -30.08 -34.44
N GLY A 99 1.54 -29.28 -35.51
CA GLY A 99 2.31 -29.61 -36.71
C GLY A 99 3.80 -29.79 -36.43
N GLU A 100 4.43 -28.84 -35.72
CA GLU A 100 5.86 -28.90 -35.39
C GLU A 100 6.20 -30.12 -34.51
N TRP A 101 5.43 -30.33 -33.43
CA TRP A 101 5.71 -31.39 -32.47
C TRP A 101 5.35 -32.77 -32.99
N SER A 102 4.35 -32.88 -33.88
CA SER A 102 4.06 -34.15 -34.56
C SER A 102 5.18 -34.56 -35.51
N ALA A 103 5.72 -33.62 -36.30
CA ALA A 103 6.87 -33.88 -37.16
C ALA A 103 8.11 -34.31 -36.36
N LYS A 104 8.39 -33.65 -35.23
CA LYS A 104 9.47 -34.03 -34.31
C LYS A 104 9.28 -35.44 -33.73
N ALA A 105 8.05 -35.80 -33.33
CA ALA A 105 7.75 -37.13 -32.80
C ALA A 105 7.95 -38.22 -33.86
N GLN A 106 7.47 -37.96 -35.09
CA GLN A 106 7.59 -38.88 -36.20
C GLN A 106 9.06 -39.09 -36.57
N THR A 107 9.85 -38.02 -36.59
CA THR A 107 11.31 -38.13 -36.81
C THR A 107 11.98 -39.06 -35.81
N LEU A 108 11.60 -38.98 -34.52
CA LEU A 108 12.12 -39.89 -33.49
C LEU A 108 11.64 -41.34 -33.71
N LEU A 109 10.38 -41.53 -34.08
CA LEU A 109 9.83 -42.87 -34.36
C LEU A 109 10.49 -43.52 -35.59
N ASP A 110 10.88 -42.73 -36.59
CA ASP A 110 11.51 -43.23 -37.82
C ASP A 110 13.01 -43.53 -37.64
N MET A 111 13.64 -43.11 -36.53
CA MET A 111 15.03 -43.45 -36.24
C MET A 111 15.20 -44.95 -36.05
N VAL A 112 16.18 -45.54 -36.74
CA VAL A 112 16.60 -46.95 -36.55
C VAL A 112 17.06 -47.18 -35.10
N LYS A 113 17.91 -46.28 -34.60
CA LYS A 113 18.38 -46.27 -33.22
C LYS A 113 17.72 -45.13 -32.44
N LEU A 114 16.76 -45.47 -31.59
CA LEU A 114 16.11 -44.51 -30.70
C LEU A 114 16.91 -44.35 -29.43
N ASN A 115 17.22 -43.10 -29.07
CA ASN A 115 17.72 -42.77 -27.74
C ASN A 115 16.54 -42.54 -26.79
N ILE A 116 16.42 -43.35 -25.73
CA ILE A 116 15.33 -43.26 -24.74
C ILE A 116 15.24 -41.85 -24.14
N ALA A 117 16.37 -41.20 -23.90
CA ALA A 117 16.39 -39.86 -23.31
C ALA A 117 15.71 -38.81 -24.22
N ASP A 118 15.92 -38.91 -25.54
CA ASP A 118 15.34 -38.00 -26.52
C ASP A 118 13.84 -38.22 -26.69
N ALA A 119 13.39 -39.49 -26.62
CA ALA A 119 11.96 -39.83 -26.61
C ALA A 119 11.23 -39.28 -25.37
N LEU A 120 11.83 -39.42 -24.17
CA LEU A 120 11.27 -38.86 -22.93
C LEU A 120 11.33 -37.33 -22.91
N ALA A 121 12.39 -36.74 -23.48
CA ALA A 121 12.53 -35.29 -23.59
C ALA A 121 11.44 -34.68 -24.48
N TRP A 122 11.09 -35.34 -25.60
CA TRP A 122 10.04 -34.88 -26.51
C TRP A 122 8.72 -34.58 -25.79
N GLN A 123 8.26 -35.46 -24.89
CA GLN A 123 7.01 -35.24 -24.15
C GLN A 123 7.10 -34.01 -23.24
N ARG A 124 8.22 -33.83 -22.53
CA ARG A 124 8.42 -32.69 -21.64
C ARG A 124 8.54 -31.39 -22.40
N ASP A 125 9.28 -31.40 -23.52
CA ASP A 125 9.56 -30.22 -24.30
C ASP A 125 8.32 -29.76 -25.08
N ALA A 126 7.51 -30.69 -25.58
CA ALA A 126 6.20 -30.42 -26.14
C ALA A 126 5.25 -29.78 -25.10
N ALA A 127 5.21 -30.32 -23.88
CA ALA A 127 4.41 -29.75 -22.79
C ALA A 127 4.88 -28.33 -22.42
N LYS A 128 6.20 -28.11 -22.34
CA LYS A 128 6.82 -26.81 -22.04
C LYS A 128 6.56 -25.78 -23.13
N ALA A 129 6.50 -26.20 -24.39
CA ALA A 129 6.13 -25.35 -25.52
C ALA A 129 4.62 -25.04 -25.60
N GLY A 130 3.81 -25.60 -24.70
CA GLY A 130 2.36 -25.40 -24.69
C GLY A 130 1.62 -26.21 -25.77
N ALA A 131 2.25 -27.25 -26.33
CA ALA A 131 1.61 -28.11 -27.31
C ALA A 131 0.51 -28.96 -26.64
N PRO A 132 -0.70 -29.05 -27.23
CA PRO A 132 -1.82 -29.78 -26.64
C PRO A 132 -1.63 -31.29 -26.82
N LEU A 133 -0.85 -31.93 -25.94
CA LEU A 133 -0.52 -33.37 -25.98
C LEU A 133 -1.74 -34.32 -25.93
N SER A 134 -2.91 -33.85 -25.51
CA SER A 134 -4.16 -34.61 -25.50
C SER A 134 -4.93 -34.54 -26.83
N ARG A 135 -4.48 -33.71 -27.78
CA ARG A 135 -5.12 -33.52 -29.08
C ARG A 135 -4.43 -34.38 -30.13
N GLU A 136 -5.20 -34.93 -31.07
CA GLU A 136 -4.64 -35.69 -32.18
C GLU A 136 -3.88 -34.78 -33.17
N PRO A 137 -2.77 -35.25 -33.76
CA PRO A 137 -2.17 -36.58 -33.66
C PRO A 137 -1.18 -36.78 -32.49
N LEU A 138 -0.96 -35.77 -31.64
CA LEU A 138 0.08 -35.81 -30.59
C LEU A 138 -0.19 -36.88 -29.53
N ALA A 139 -1.46 -37.12 -29.18
CA ALA A 139 -1.84 -38.14 -28.22
C ALA A 139 -1.41 -39.55 -28.69
N THR A 140 -1.69 -39.88 -29.95
CA THR A 140 -1.26 -41.14 -30.57
C THR A 140 0.25 -41.25 -30.71
N LEU A 141 0.94 -40.16 -31.09
CA LEU A 141 2.40 -40.16 -31.21
C LEU A 141 3.09 -40.35 -29.85
N LYS A 142 2.53 -39.75 -28.81
CA LYS A 142 3.00 -39.94 -27.43
C LYS A 142 2.89 -41.40 -26.99
N SER A 143 1.76 -42.05 -27.22
CA SER A 143 1.59 -43.46 -26.84
C SER A 143 2.56 -44.38 -27.58
N ARG A 144 2.76 -44.14 -28.89
CA ARG A 144 3.74 -44.90 -29.70
C ARG A 144 5.18 -44.73 -29.21
N LEU A 145 5.60 -43.50 -28.90
CA LEU A 145 6.94 -43.25 -28.35
C LEU A 145 7.13 -43.94 -27.00
N MET A 146 6.15 -43.85 -26.10
CA MET A 146 6.20 -44.51 -24.80
C MET A 146 6.24 -46.03 -24.91
N GLU A 147 5.48 -46.62 -25.82
CA GLU A 147 5.50 -48.06 -26.06
C GLU A 147 6.86 -48.52 -26.59
N ARG A 148 7.45 -47.78 -27.54
CA ARG A 148 8.79 -48.10 -28.05
C ARG A 148 9.87 -47.99 -26.96
N VAL A 149 9.80 -46.97 -26.10
CA VAL A 149 10.69 -46.84 -24.93
C VAL A 149 10.53 -48.04 -23.99
N ARG A 150 9.28 -48.42 -23.68
CA ARG A 150 8.99 -49.56 -22.80
C ARG A 150 9.59 -50.86 -23.33
N VAL A 151 9.42 -51.15 -24.63
CA VAL A 151 9.99 -52.36 -25.25
C VAL A 151 11.52 -52.37 -25.12
N ILE A 152 12.20 -51.23 -25.31
CA ILE A 152 13.66 -51.15 -25.14
C ILE A 152 14.07 -51.38 -23.68
N GLU A 153 13.35 -50.80 -22.71
CA GLU A 153 13.62 -51.02 -21.29
C GLU A 153 13.38 -52.48 -20.88
N ASP A 154 12.34 -53.11 -21.40
CA ASP A 154 12.04 -54.52 -21.12
C ASP A 154 13.11 -55.44 -21.74
N LEU A 155 13.64 -55.14 -22.94
CA LEU A 155 14.80 -55.83 -23.50
C LEU A 155 16.05 -55.67 -22.60
N GLN A 156 16.32 -54.47 -22.09
CA GLN A 156 17.45 -54.24 -21.17
C GLN A 156 17.33 -55.06 -19.88
N ARG A 157 16.12 -55.13 -19.31
CA ARG A 157 15.85 -55.97 -18.14
C ARG A 157 16.03 -57.45 -18.46
N GLN A 158 15.52 -57.92 -19.60
CA GLN A 158 15.68 -59.30 -20.03
C GLN A 158 17.16 -59.69 -20.21
N VAL A 159 18.00 -58.79 -20.73
CA VAL A 159 19.45 -59.04 -20.80
C VAL A 159 20.07 -59.23 -19.42
N GLN A 160 19.69 -58.41 -18.44
CA GLN A 160 20.18 -58.57 -17.06
C GLN A 160 19.74 -59.91 -16.46
N VAL A 161 18.47 -60.29 -16.65
CA VAL A 161 17.94 -61.59 -16.21
C VAL A 161 18.70 -62.74 -16.85
N GLN A 162 18.97 -62.67 -18.16
CA GLN A 162 19.72 -63.72 -18.85
C GLN A 162 21.17 -63.80 -18.36
N ARG A 163 21.80 -62.67 -18.04
CA ARG A 163 23.14 -62.66 -17.43
C ARG A 163 23.14 -63.34 -16.06
N GLU A 164 22.15 -63.07 -15.21
CA GLU A 164 22.03 -63.71 -13.90
C GLU A 164 21.76 -65.22 -14.04
N ALA A 165 20.89 -65.61 -14.97
CA ALA A 165 20.62 -67.01 -15.28
C ALA A 165 21.89 -67.75 -15.74
N ALA A 166 22.74 -67.11 -16.54
CA ALA A 166 24.02 -67.68 -16.97
C ALA A 166 24.96 -67.95 -15.79
N VAL A 167 25.03 -67.00 -14.85
CA VAL A 167 25.85 -67.16 -13.64
C VAL A 167 25.33 -68.28 -12.76
N LEU A 168 24.00 -68.40 -12.58
CA LEU A 168 23.40 -69.47 -11.80
C LEU A 168 23.63 -70.85 -12.44
N LEU A 169 23.59 -70.95 -13.78
CA LEU A 169 23.94 -72.17 -14.50
C LEU A 169 25.43 -72.52 -14.33
N ALA A 170 26.33 -71.55 -14.42
CA ALA A 170 27.75 -71.75 -14.16
C ALA A 170 28.03 -72.22 -12.72
N GLN A 171 27.38 -71.60 -11.72
CA GLN A 171 27.47 -72.02 -10.32
C GLN A 171 26.92 -73.44 -10.12
N ARG A 172 25.84 -73.82 -10.80
CA ARG A 172 25.33 -75.20 -10.76
C ARG A 172 26.35 -76.19 -11.32
N ILE A 173 27.06 -75.83 -12.39
CA ILE A 173 28.16 -76.63 -12.95
C ILE A 173 29.30 -76.77 -11.92
N GLU A 174 29.71 -75.67 -11.29
CA GLU A 174 30.75 -75.68 -10.25
C GLU A 174 30.37 -76.55 -9.05
N VAL A 175 29.13 -76.47 -8.57
CA VAL A 175 28.65 -77.32 -7.46
C VAL A 175 28.69 -78.80 -7.85
N LEU A 176 28.33 -79.16 -9.08
CA LEU A 176 28.44 -80.54 -9.55
C LEU A 176 29.89 -81.04 -9.60
N SER A 177 30.88 -80.16 -9.83
CA SER A 177 32.30 -80.53 -9.80
C SER A 177 32.83 -80.90 -8.40
N THR A 178 32.08 -80.56 -7.34
CA THR A 178 32.38 -80.94 -5.95
C THR A 178 31.68 -82.23 -5.50
N LYS A 179 30.75 -82.74 -6.31
CA LYS A 179 29.99 -83.98 -6.05
C LYS A 179 30.67 -85.16 -6.74
N PRO A 180 30.30 -86.41 -6.36
CA PRO A 180 30.79 -87.59 -7.04
C PRO A 180 30.53 -87.54 -8.54
N TRP A 181 31.46 -88.08 -9.34
CA TRP A 181 31.39 -87.97 -10.80
C TRP A 181 30.13 -88.64 -11.39
N ARG A 182 29.58 -89.66 -10.70
CA ARG A 182 28.33 -90.33 -11.10
C ARG A 182 27.09 -89.45 -10.92
N ASP A 183 27.06 -88.61 -9.90
CA ASP A 183 25.97 -87.64 -9.69
C ASP A 183 26.03 -86.54 -10.75
N ALA A 184 27.24 -86.10 -11.11
CA ALA A 184 27.47 -85.18 -12.22
C ALA A 184 27.03 -85.79 -13.56
N GLN A 185 27.31 -87.09 -13.78
CA GLN A 185 26.85 -87.83 -14.96
C GLN A 185 25.32 -87.90 -15.04
N ALA A 186 24.64 -88.20 -13.93
CA ALA A 186 23.17 -88.26 -13.91
C ALA A 186 22.50 -86.91 -14.18
N ALA A 187 23.16 -85.79 -13.84
CA ALA A 187 22.65 -84.44 -14.05
C ALA A 187 22.97 -83.85 -15.43
N LEU A 188 23.82 -84.49 -16.24
CA LEU A 188 24.37 -83.95 -17.48
C LEU A 188 23.29 -83.61 -18.52
N ASP A 189 22.37 -84.55 -18.78
CA ASP A 189 21.36 -84.39 -19.83
C ASP A 189 20.40 -83.22 -19.53
N ALA A 190 19.91 -83.14 -18.29
CA ALA A 190 19.02 -82.06 -17.85
C ALA A 190 19.73 -80.70 -17.93
N LEU A 191 21.00 -80.63 -17.50
CA LEU A 191 21.78 -79.40 -17.54
C LEU A 191 22.09 -78.97 -18.98
N GLY A 192 22.29 -79.91 -19.90
CA GLY A 192 22.47 -79.63 -21.32
C GLY A 192 21.22 -79.02 -21.96
N VAL A 193 20.03 -79.49 -21.58
CA VAL A 193 18.76 -78.88 -22.00
C VAL A 193 18.65 -77.45 -21.48
N ASP A 194 18.95 -77.22 -20.20
CA ASP A 194 18.87 -75.89 -19.59
C ASP A 194 19.83 -74.89 -20.26
N VAL A 195 21.08 -75.30 -20.53
CA VAL A 195 22.09 -74.48 -21.21
C VAL A 195 21.69 -74.18 -22.65
N ALA A 196 21.15 -75.16 -23.39
CA ALA A 196 20.66 -74.95 -24.76
C ALA A 196 19.43 -74.03 -24.80
N GLN A 197 18.52 -74.17 -23.84
CA GLN A 197 17.35 -73.30 -23.72
C GLN A 197 17.77 -71.86 -23.41
N TRP A 198 18.71 -71.67 -22.49
CA TRP A 198 19.28 -70.36 -22.18
C TRP A 198 19.94 -69.72 -23.41
N GLN A 199 20.76 -70.46 -24.18
CA GLN A 199 21.37 -69.95 -25.41
C GLN A 199 20.34 -69.49 -26.44
N SER A 200 19.27 -70.28 -26.62
CA SER A 200 18.17 -69.92 -27.53
C SER A 200 17.47 -68.63 -27.10
N GLN A 201 17.19 -68.47 -25.80
CA GLN A 201 16.58 -67.26 -25.26
C GLN A 201 17.50 -66.04 -25.41
N ALA A 202 18.80 -66.18 -25.11
CA ALA A 202 19.78 -65.12 -25.29
C ALA A 202 19.88 -64.68 -26.77
N ALA A 203 19.91 -65.64 -27.70
CA ALA A 203 19.94 -65.35 -29.14
C ALA A 203 18.66 -64.65 -29.64
N GLN A 204 17.49 -65.02 -29.11
CA GLN A 204 16.21 -64.39 -29.47
C GLN A 204 16.18 -62.89 -29.13
N LEU A 205 16.78 -62.46 -28.01
CA LEU A 205 16.84 -61.04 -27.64
C LEU A 205 17.52 -60.19 -28.72
N ALA A 206 18.60 -60.71 -29.31
CA ALA A 206 19.36 -60.03 -30.36
C ALA A 206 18.61 -59.90 -31.70
N THR A 207 17.49 -60.62 -31.87
CA THR A 207 16.67 -60.57 -33.09
C THR A 207 15.57 -59.50 -33.04
N ASP A 208 15.31 -58.88 -31.89
CA ASP A 208 14.29 -57.84 -31.77
C ASP A 208 14.66 -56.60 -32.61
N THR A 209 13.67 -56.03 -33.31
CA THR A 209 13.85 -54.82 -34.12
C THR A 209 14.39 -53.62 -33.35
N ASN A 210 14.11 -53.54 -32.04
CA ASN A 210 14.56 -52.47 -31.16
C ASN A 210 15.93 -52.76 -30.50
N TRP A 211 16.55 -53.92 -30.78
CA TRP A 211 17.84 -54.31 -30.21
C TRP A 211 18.94 -53.27 -30.45
N THR A 212 18.93 -52.62 -31.62
CA THR A 212 19.89 -51.54 -31.96
C THR A 212 19.75 -50.28 -31.08
N SER A 213 18.60 -50.11 -30.43
CA SER A 213 18.27 -49.00 -29.53
C SER A 213 18.58 -49.31 -28.05
N VAL A 214 18.94 -50.56 -27.74
CA VAL A 214 19.42 -50.95 -26.42
C VAL A 214 20.75 -50.25 -26.11
N ASP A 215 20.96 -49.88 -24.84
CA ASP A 215 22.21 -49.25 -24.39
C ASP A 215 23.42 -50.15 -24.71
N VAL A 216 24.46 -49.53 -25.27
CA VAL A 216 25.65 -50.17 -25.84
C VAL A 216 26.38 -51.06 -24.83
N LYS A 217 26.18 -50.86 -23.52
CA LYS A 217 26.76 -51.74 -22.50
C LYS A 217 26.13 -53.13 -22.45
N PHE A 218 24.86 -53.31 -22.83
CA PHE A 218 24.16 -54.57 -22.63
C PHE A 218 24.53 -55.68 -23.63
N PRO A 219 24.66 -55.43 -24.95
CA PRO A 219 25.07 -56.48 -25.88
C PRO A 219 26.42 -57.13 -25.53
N PRO A 220 27.51 -56.37 -25.26
CA PRO A 220 28.78 -56.97 -24.84
C PRO A 220 28.69 -57.75 -23.53
N LEU A 221 27.81 -57.35 -22.61
CA LEU A 221 27.58 -58.09 -21.35
C LEU A 221 26.88 -59.43 -21.60
N LEU A 222 25.90 -59.46 -22.51
CA LEU A 222 25.23 -60.70 -22.91
C LEU A 222 26.22 -61.64 -23.61
N ASP A 223 27.00 -61.12 -24.56
CA ASP A 223 28.02 -61.88 -25.30
C ASP A 223 29.08 -62.46 -24.36
N ALA A 224 29.58 -61.65 -23.41
CA ALA A 224 30.54 -62.12 -22.41
C ALA A 224 29.96 -63.21 -21.50
N SER A 225 28.70 -63.08 -21.07
CA SER A 225 28.04 -64.09 -20.25
C SER A 225 27.82 -65.40 -21.02
N SER A 226 27.51 -65.31 -22.31
CA SER A 226 27.38 -66.47 -23.20
C SER A 226 28.71 -67.17 -23.41
N ALA A 227 29.76 -66.42 -23.74
CA ALA A 227 31.10 -66.97 -23.89
C ALA A 227 31.61 -67.63 -22.62
N GLN A 228 31.40 -67.00 -21.45
CA GLN A 228 31.84 -67.57 -20.17
C GLN A 228 31.09 -68.85 -19.82
N LEU A 229 29.75 -68.86 -19.93
CA LEU A 229 28.95 -70.06 -19.64
C LEU A 229 29.33 -71.22 -20.58
N LEU A 230 29.51 -70.94 -21.87
CA LEU A 230 29.89 -71.94 -22.87
C LEU A 230 31.26 -72.55 -22.59
N VAL A 231 32.26 -71.73 -22.25
CA VAL A 231 33.59 -72.23 -21.89
C VAL A 231 33.54 -73.12 -20.65
N VAL A 232 32.78 -72.73 -19.62
CA VAL A 232 32.60 -73.53 -18.40
C VAL A 232 31.86 -74.84 -18.71
N TRP A 233 30.84 -74.77 -19.56
CA TRP A 233 30.05 -75.93 -19.97
C TRP A 233 30.87 -76.93 -20.78
N ASP A 234 31.61 -76.48 -21.80
CA ASP A 234 32.45 -77.34 -22.64
C ASP A 234 33.57 -78.01 -21.81
N ALA A 235 34.21 -77.24 -20.91
CA ALA A 235 35.23 -77.78 -20.00
C ALA A 235 34.65 -78.83 -19.05
N PHE A 236 33.44 -78.61 -18.52
CA PHE A 236 32.75 -79.57 -17.66
C PHE A 236 32.39 -80.85 -18.42
N GLN A 237 31.83 -80.73 -19.63
CA GLN A 237 31.50 -81.89 -20.48
C GLN A 237 32.74 -82.72 -20.80
N ALA A 238 33.84 -82.06 -21.19
CA ALA A 238 35.10 -82.75 -21.51
C ALA A 238 35.69 -83.45 -20.28
N ALA A 239 35.74 -82.78 -19.13
CA ALA A 239 36.24 -83.36 -17.88
C ALA A 239 35.39 -84.54 -17.41
N LEU A 240 34.07 -84.45 -17.53
CA LEU A 240 33.14 -85.51 -17.14
C LEU A 240 33.23 -86.71 -18.10
N ALA A 241 33.34 -86.48 -19.41
CA ALA A 241 33.56 -87.56 -20.38
C ALA A 241 34.86 -88.32 -20.09
N GLN A 242 35.92 -87.61 -19.70
CA GLN A 242 37.18 -88.22 -19.26
C GLN A 242 37.01 -89.03 -17.97
N ALA A 243 36.23 -88.54 -17.00
CA ALA A 243 35.91 -89.28 -15.78
C ALA A 243 35.13 -90.58 -16.06
N VAL A 244 34.13 -90.52 -16.94
CA VAL A 244 33.35 -91.69 -17.38
C VAL A 244 34.25 -92.74 -18.06
N ALA A 245 35.12 -92.31 -18.97
CA ALA A 245 36.08 -93.20 -19.62
C ALA A 245 37.05 -93.83 -18.61
N ALA A 246 37.56 -93.04 -17.66
CA ALA A 246 38.44 -93.50 -16.60
C ALA A 246 37.78 -94.45 -15.59
N GLY A 247 36.46 -94.37 -15.40
CA GLY A 247 35.69 -95.32 -14.60
C GLY A 247 35.42 -96.64 -15.31
N GLN A 248 35.45 -96.66 -16.65
CA GLN A 248 35.29 -97.89 -17.46
C GLN A 248 36.61 -98.60 -17.74
N ASP A 249 37.71 -97.83 -17.89
CA ASP A 249 39.05 -98.34 -18.16
C ASP A 249 40.07 -97.80 -17.14
N ALA A 250 40.66 -98.72 -16.37
CA ALA A 250 41.66 -98.40 -15.35
C ALA A 250 42.97 -97.83 -15.92
N THR A 251 43.23 -97.98 -17.22
CA THR A 251 44.43 -97.45 -17.90
C THR A 251 44.25 -96.05 -18.48
N ALA A 252 43.01 -95.56 -18.58
CA ALA A 252 42.70 -94.24 -19.11
C ALA A 252 43.13 -93.10 -18.16
N ALA A 253 43.43 -91.93 -18.74
CA ALA A 253 43.92 -90.75 -18.02
C ALA A 253 42.88 -90.17 -17.05
N LEU A 254 43.30 -89.82 -15.83
CA LEU A 254 42.41 -89.25 -14.80
C LEU A 254 41.93 -87.83 -15.17
N PRO A 255 40.69 -87.46 -14.82
CA PRO A 255 40.12 -86.15 -15.13
C PRO A 255 40.85 -85.01 -14.38
N PRO A 256 40.79 -83.77 -14.89
CA PRO A 256 41.43 -82.61 -14.26
C PRO A 256 40.76 -82.16 -12.95
N VAL A 257 39.53 -82.61 -12.69
CA VAL A 257 38.78 -82.31 -11.46
C VAL A 257 39.25 -83.23 -10.34
N LEU A 258 39.87 -82.66 -9.30
CA LEU A 258 40.57 -83.41 -8.25
C LEU A 258 39.66 -84.39 -7.51
N VAL A 259 38.45 -83.98 -7.15
CA VAL A 259 37.48 -84.83 -6.41
C VAL A 259 37.18 -86.10 -7.21
N TRP A 260 36.92 -85.97 -8.51
CA TRP A 260 36.64 -87.10 -9.39
C TRP A 260 37.88 -87.97 -9.61
N ALA A 261 39.05 -87.35 -9.75
CA ALA A 261 40.31 -88.07 -9.91
C ALA A 261 40.66 -88.88 -8.65
N ASP A 262 40.40 -88.36 -7.45
CA ASP A 262 40.60 -89.05 -6.18
C ASP A 262 39.64 -90.23 -6.00
N GLU A 263 38.36 -90.07 -6.35
CA GLU A 263 37.38 -91.17 -6.38
C GLU A 263 37.81 -92.31 -7.32
N LEU A 264 38.25 -91.98 -8.53
CA LEU A 264 38.72 -92.96 -9.51
C LEU A 264 40.04 -93.64 -9.08
N ARG A 265 40.94 -92.94 -8.38
CA ARG A 265 42.16 -93.55 -7.80
C ARG A 265 41.79 -94.58 -6.73
N LEU A 266 40.82 -94.26 -5.87
CA LEU A 266 40.29 -95.18 -4.87
C LEU A 266 39.65 -96.41 -5.52
N GLU A 267 38.83 -96.24 -6.57
CA GLU A 267 38.23 -97.35 -7.32
C GLU A 267 39.28 -98.25 -7.99
N ARG A 268 40.42 -97.69 -8.43
CA ARG A 268 41.53 -98.45 -9.04
C ARG A 268 42.46 -99.14 -8.03
N GLY A 269 42.24 -98.95 -6.72
CA GLY A 269 43.11 -99.48 -5.67
C GLY A 269 44.51 -98.86 -5.65
N VAL A 270 44.68 -97.68 -6.27
CA VAL A 270 45.94 -96.93 -6.28
C VAL A 270 45.91 -95.97 -5.10
N ALA A 271 46.92 -96.03 -4.22
CA ALA A 271 47.04 -95.11 -3.09
C ALA A 271 47.00 -93.66 -3.58
N VAL A 272 46.27 -92.79 -2.89
CA VAL A 272 46.18 -91.35 -3.19
C VAL A 272 47.57 -90.73 -3.00
N GLU A 273 48.39 -90.75 -4.05
CA GLU A 273 49.63 -90.00 -4.11
C GLU A 273 49.28 -88.55 -4.38
N ALA A 274 49.56 -87.70 -3.38
CA ALA A 274 49.60 -86.26 -3.56
C ALA A 274 50.50 -85.93 -4.76
N PRO A 275 50.13 -84.95 -5.61
CA PRO A 275 50.84 -84.71 -6.86
C PRO A 275 52.34 -84.48 -6.58
N PRO A 276 53.25 -85.09 -7.35
CA PRO A 276 54.67 -84.84 -7.18
C PRO A 276 54.93 -83.37 -7.48
N LYS A 277 55.25 -82.59 -6.44
CA LYS A 277 55.88 -81.29 -6.61
C LYS A 277 57.19 -81.52 -7.35
N GLN A 278 57.21 -81.19 -8.64
CA GLN A 278 58.44 -81.09 -9.41
C GLN A 278 59.43 -80.25 -8.60
N SER A 279 60.54 -80.85 -8.19
CA SER A 279 61.60 -80.15 -7.47
C SER A 279 62.20 -79.12 -8.41
N LYS A 280 61.84 -77.84 -8.21
CA LYS A 280 62.55 -76.70 -8.79
C LYS A 280 64.05 -76.88 -8.52
N PRO A 281 64.94 -76.55 -9.47
CA PRO A 281 66.38 -76.70 -9.32
C PRO A 281 66.87 -76.08 -8.01
N LYS A 282 67.88 -76.70 -7.36
CA LYS A 282 68.47 -76.23 -6.11
C LYS A 282 69.08 -74.84 -6.33
N ILE A 283 68.29 -73.80 -6.09
CA ILE A 283 68.71 -72.40 -6.10
C ILE A 283 69.50 -72.15 -4.81
N ASP A 284 70.63 -71.45 -4.94
CA ASP A 284 71.50 -71.06 -3.84
C ASP A 284 70.71 -70.30 -2.74
N PRO A 285 70.72 -70.75 -1.47
CA PRO A 285 69.89 -70.17 -0.40
C PRO A 285 70.13 -68.68 -0.15
N GLU A 286 71.31 -68.17 -0.48
CA GLU A 286 71.68 -66.76 -0.33
C GLU A 286 71.01 -65.88 -1.41
N VAL A 287 70.99 -66.35 -2.66
CA VAL A 287 70.28 -65.71 -3.78
C VAL A 287 68.77 -65.71 -3.52
N ARG A 288 68.24 -66.80 -2.96
CA ARG A 288 66.82 -66.89 -2.55
C ARG A 288 66.47 -65.88 -1.46
N LYS A 289 67.32 -65.73 -0.43
CA LYS A 289 67.12 -64.73 0.63
C LYS A 289 67.12 -63.30 0.09
N GLN A 290 68.06 -62.96 -0.79
CA GLN A 290 68.15 -61.62 -1.40
C GLN A 290 66.94 -61.32 -2.30
N ALA A 291 66.54 -62.26 -3.15
CA ALA A 291 65.34 -62.15 -4.00
C ALA A 291 64.06 -61.97 -3.17
N SER A 292 63.88 -62.76 -2.10
CA SER A 292 62.72 -62.62 -1.19
C SER A 292 62.73 -61.30 -0.42
N ALA A 293 63.90 -60.78 -0.02
CA ALA A 293 64.01 -59.50 0.67
C ALA A 293 63.66 -58.31 -0.25
N ALA A 294 64.15 -58.34 -1.50
CA ALA A 294 63.85 -57.31 -2.49
C ALA A 294 62.35 -57.24 -2.84
N VAL A 295 61.71 -58.39 -3.07
CA VAL A 295 60.26 -58.44 -3.35
C VAL A 295 59.43 -58.03 -2.13
N ARG A 296 59.80 -58.46 -0.91
CA ARG A 296 59.08 -58.07 0.32
C ARG A 296 59.14 -56.57 0.60
N ALA A 297 60.30 -55.93 0.35
CA ALA A 297 60.45 -54.49 0.57
C ALA A 297 59.49 -53.69 -0.32
N VAL A 298 59.39 -54.05 -1.62
CA VAL A 298 58.48 -53.37 -2.55
C VAL A 298 57.02 -53.72 -2.29
N LEU A 299 56.74 -54.98 -1.89
CA LEU A 299 55.40 -55.43 -1.51
C LEU A 299 54.86 -54.66 -0.30
N THR A 300 55.66 -54.47 0.75
CA THR A 300 55.24 -53.72 1.95
C THR A 300 54.94 -52.26 1.64
N THR A 301 55.72 -51.62 0.75
CA THR A 301 55.37 -50.27 0.26
C THR A 301 54.08 -50.26 -0.55
N LEU A 302 53.80 -51.28 -1.36
CA LEU A 302 52.52 -51.33 -2.08
C LEU A 302 51.35 -51.53 -1.12
N GLU A 303 51.48 -52.44 -0.15
CA GLU A 303 50.45 -52.70 0.86
C GLU A 303 50.16 -51.48 1.74
N SER A 304 51.18 -50.68 2.10
CA SER A 304 50.97 -49.42 2.83
C SER A 304 50.24 -48.39 1.98
N GLU A 305 50.63 -48.19 0.72
CA GLU A 305 49.97 -47.23 -0.17
C GLU A 305 48.53 -47.64 -0.55
N ILE A 306 48.23 -48.95 -0.57
CA ILE A 306 46.86 -49.46 -0.68
C ILE A 306 46.08 -49.19 0.61
N GLY A 307 46.67 -49.44 1.78
CA GLY A 307 46.05 -49.20 3.08
C GLY A 307 45.73 -47.73 3.34
N ASP A 308 46.59 -46.83 2.87
CA ASP A 308 46.41 -45.37 2.96
C ASP A 308 45.50 -44.80 1.85
N GLY A 309 45.12 -45.61 0.86
CA GLY A 309 44.22 -45.21 -0.23
C GLY A 309 44.85 -44.29 -1.28
N HIS A 310 46.18 -44.20 -1.33
CA HIS A 310 46.91 -43.32 -2.24
C HIS A 310 46.99 -43.90 -3.66
N GLY A 311 45.93 -43.72 -4.45
CA GLY A 311 45.82 -44.26 -5.82
C GLY A 311 46.98 -43.93 -6.78
N LYS A 312 47.67 -42.80 -6.61
CA LYS A 312 48.82 -42.40 -7.45
C LYS A 312 50.13 -43.06 -7.03
N ALA A 313 50.38 -43.16 -5.73
CA ALA A 313 51.58 -43.78 -5.19
C ALA A 313 51.50 -45.31 -5.29
N SER A 314 50.30 -45.88 -5.13
CA SER A 314 50.04 -47.30 -5.33
C SER A 314 50.26 -47.75 -6.78
N ALA A 315 49.96 -46.92 -7.78
CA ALA A 315 50.27 -47.19 -9.19
C ALA A 315 51.77 -47.35 -9.46
N GLY A 316 52.58 -46.43 -8.90
CA GLY A 316 54.04 -46.47 -8.97
C GLY A 316 54.62 -47.67 -8.22
N ALA A 317 54.13 -47.94 -7.01
CA ALA A 317 54.53 -49.09 -6.20
C ALA A 317 54.13 -50.43 -6.86
N ALA A 318 52.98 -50.49 -7.54
CA ALA A 318 52.53 -51.66 -8.30
C ALA A 318 53.39 -51.88 -9.57
N GLY A 319 53.86 -50.80 -10.19
CA GLY A 319 54.87 -50.86 -11.26
C GLY A 319 56.20 -51.42 -10.76
N ALA A 320 56.68 -50.92 -9.61
CA ALA A 320 57.90 -51.41 -8.98
C ALA A 320 57.80 -52.88 -8.57
N LEU A 321 56.64 -53.32 -8.03
CA LEU A 321 56.41 -54.71 -7.65
C LEU A 321 56.36 -55.63 -8.87
N ARG A 322 55.74 -55.20 -9.97
CA ARG A 322 55.78 -55.95 -11.26
C ARG A 322 57.20 -56.09 -11.80
N GLN A 323 58.03 -55.06 -11.69
CA GLN A 323 59.44 -55.13 -12.09
C GLN A 323 60.23 -56.07 -11.17
N ALA A 324 60.02 -56.00 -9.86
CA ALA A 324 60.66 -56.91 -8.89
C ALA A 324 60.25 -58.37 -9.12
N LEU A 325 58.98 -58.65 -9.43
CA LEU A 325 58.51 -60.00 -9.80
C LEU A 325 59.10 -60.47 -11.12
N LYS A 326 59.30 -59.57 -12.10
CA LYS A 326 59.96 -59.91 -13.37
C LYS A 326 61.42 -60.33 -13.17
N GLU A 327 62.15 -59.66 -12.27
CA GLU A 327 63.57 -59.92 -12.01
C GLU A 327 63.80 -61.11 -11.04
N PHE A 328 62.96 -61.22 -10.00
CA PHE A 328 63.17 -62.14 -8.89
C PHE A 328 62.10 -63.25 -8.75
N GLY A 329 61.03 -63.24 -9.56
CA GLY A 329 59.89 -64.15 -9.46
C GLY A 329 60.28 -65.64 -9.53
N ARG A 330 61.28 -65.99 -10.34
CA ARG A 330 61.78 -67.38 -10.43
C ARG A 330 62.47 -67.90 -9.17
N PHE A 331 62.83 -67.03 -8.22
CA PHE A 331 63.61 -67.37 -7.04
C PHE A 331 62.80 -67.30 -5.73
N ILE A 332 61.60 -66.71 -5.73
CA ILE A 332 60.75 -66.60 -4.53
C ILE A 332 59.90 -67.86 -4.32
N ASP A 333 59.34 -68.01 -3.11
CA ASP A 333 58.40 -69.08 -2.79
C ASP A 333 56.96 -68.73 -3.18
N ASP A 334 56.15 -69.76 -3.45
CA ASP A 334 54.78 -69.61 -3.97
C ASP A 334 53.88 -68.79 -3.02
N LYS A 335 54.17 -68.74 -1.71
CA LYS A 335 53.39 -67.95 -0.74
C LYS A 335 53.64 -66.46 -0.93
N LEU A 336 54.90 -66.06 -1.10
CA LEU A 336 55.27 -64.66 -1.35
C LEU A 336 54.80 -64.19 -2.74
N GLU A 337 54.85 -65.06 -3.74
CA GLU A 337 54.35 -64.79 -5.09
C GLU A 337 52.83 -64.56 -5.08
N ASN A 338 52.06 -65.42 -4.39
CA ASN A 338 50.61 -65.26 -4.24
C ASN A 338 50.24 -63.96 -3.48
N GLN A 339 51.00 -63.59 -2.44
CA GLN A 339 50.80 -62.31 -1.73
C GLN A 339 51.05 -61.11 -2.63
N ALA A 340 52.11 -61.15 -3.44
CA ALA A 340 52.42 -60.10 -4.39
C ALA A 340 51.35 -59.96 -5.48
N HIS A 341 50.82 -61.08 -6.00
CA HIS A 341 49.70 -61.04 -6.95
C HIS A 341 48.39 -60.55 -6.33
N ALA A 342 48.09 -60.91 -5.08
CA ALA A 342 46.94 -60.40 -4.35
C ALA A 342 47.03 -58.88 -4.12
N ALA A 343 48.20 -58.37 -3.74
CA ALA A 343 48.43 -56.93 -3.58
C ALA A 343 48.35 -56.18 -4.92
N LEU A 344 48.84 -56.75 -6.02
CA LEU A 344 48.70 -56.19 -7.37
C LEU A 344 47.24 -56.16 -7.84
N ALA A 345 46.45 -57.19 -7.52
CA ALA A 345 45.02 -57.22 -7.80
C ALA A 345 44.27 -56.13 -7.02
N ALA A 346 44.53 -56.01 -5.71
CA ALA A 346 43.95 -54.97 -4.86
C ALA A 346 44.34 -53.55 -5.32
N ALA A 347 45.59 -53.34 -5.76
CA ALA A 347 46.02 -52.07 -6.36
C ALA A 347 45.25 -51.76 -7.67
N GLY A 348 45.07 -52.77 -8.53
CA GLY A 348 44.33 -52.65 -9.78
C GLY A 348 42.85 -52.33 -9.57
N GLU A 349 42.22 -52.92 -8.56
CA GLU A 349 40.84 -52.61 -8.15
C GLU A 349 40.74 -51.16 -7.64
N LEU A 350 41.66 -50.72 -6.78
CA LEU A 350 41.68 -49.35 -6.24
C LEU A 350 41.84 -48.31 -7.37
N GLU A 351 42.75 -48.55 -8.33
CA GLU A 351 42.90 -47.71 -9.51
C GLU A 351 41.63 -47.71 -10.38
N GLY A 352 40.98 -48.86 -10.56
CA GLY A 352 39.72 -48.99 -11.28
C GLY A 352 38.60 -48.17 -10.65
N TRP A 353 38.46 -48.24 -9.32
CA TRP A 353 37.49 -47.43 -8.56
C TRP A 353 37.80 -45.93 -8.61
N GLN A 354 39.07 -45.52 -8.53
CA GLN A 354 39.44 -44.12 -8.67
C GLN A 354 39.19 -43.58 -10.07
N ARG A 355 39.50 -44.35 -11.13
CA ARG A 355 39.18 -43.99 -12.52
C ARG A 355 37.68 -43.86 -12.72
N TRP A 356 36.91 -44.84 -12.24
CA TRP A 356 35.45 -44.83 -12.33
C TRP A 356 34.85 -43.63 -11.58
N ARG A 357 35.32 -43.33 -10.37
CA ARG A 357 34.87 -42.16 -9.60
C ARG A 357 35.26 -40.84 -10.27
N ALA A 358 36.46 -40.75 -10.85
CA ALA A 358 36.90 -39.57 -11.60
C ALA A 358 36.06 -39.37 -12.87
N ASP A 359 35.73 -40.45 -13.59
CA ASP A 359 34.87 -40.39 -14.77
C ASP A 359 33.42 -40.03 -14.41
N GLN A 360 32.88 -40.51 -13.27
CA GLN A 360 31.59 -40.06 -12.73
C GLN A 360 31.59 -38.56 -12.43
N LEU A 361 32.66 -38.04 -11.82
CA LEU A 361 32.81 -36.60 -11.56
C LEU A 361 32.93 -35.79 -12.85
N ARG A 362 33.72 -36.26 -13.83
CA ARG A 362 33.84 -35.63 -15.16
C ARG A 362 32.50 -35.61 -15.89
N GLU A 363 31.75 -36.71 -15.86
CA GLU A 363 30.42 -36.79 -16.47
C GLU A 363 29.45 -35.81 -15.80
N ALA A 364 29.48 -35.69 -14.47
CA ALA A 364 28.71 -34.69 -13.75
C ALA A 364 29.11 -33.25 -14.12
N LEU A 365 30.41 -32.97 -14.30
CA LEU A 365 30.91 -31.66 -14.74
C LEU A 365 30.50 -31.33 -16.18
N VAL A 366 30.56 -32.30 -17.10
CA VAL A 366 30.03 -32.17 -18.47
C VAL A 366 28.54 -31.84 -18.43
N ALA A 367 27.76 -32.59 -17.64
CA ALA A 367 26.32 -32.36 -17.51
C ALA A 367 26.01 -30.97 -16.92
N GLN A 368 26.81 -30.50 -15.95
CA GLN A 368 26.67 -29.16 -15.40
C GLN A 368 27.02 -28.07 -16.43
N ALA A 369 28.09 -28.24 -17.21
CA ALA A 369 28.50 -27.31 -18.26
C ALA A 369 27.44 -27.22 -19.37
N GLU A 370 26.98 -28.35 -19.90
CA GLU A 370 25.88 -28.40 -20.88
C GLU A 370 24.58 -27.81 -20.31
N GLY A 371 24.33 -28.03 -19.01
CA GLY A 371 23.19 -27.50 -18.28
C GLY A 371 23.22 -25.98 -18.07
N LEU A 372 24.34 -25.29 -18.29
CA LEU A 372 24.40 -23.83 -18.22
C LEU A 372 23.59 -23.17 -19.33
N LEU A 373 23.54 -23.79 -20.52
CA LEU A 373 22.82 -23.28 -21.69
C LEU A 373 21.40 -23.85 -21.83
N LYS A 374 21.17 -25.08 -21.36
CA LYS A 374 19.89 -25.81 -21.52
C LYS A 374 18.84 -25.47 -20.45
N ARG A 375 18.91 -24.31 -19.78
CA ARG A 375 18.02 -23.96 -18.66
C ARG A 375 16.61 -23.52 -19.11
N PRO A 376 15.56 -23.79 -18.29
CA PRO A 376 14.20 -23.33 -18.57
C PRO A 376 14.08 -21.80 -18.64
N ALA A 377 13.18 -21.31 -19.51
CA ALA A 377 12.86 -19.89 -19.59
C ALA A 377 12.36 -19.39 -18.22
N GLY A 378 12.99 -18.34 -17.69
CA GLY A 378 12.77 -17.83 -16.32
C GLY A 378 13.83 -18.21 -15.29
N GLN A 379 14.71 -19.18 -15.59
CA GLN A 379 15.87 -19.55 -14.77
C GLN A 379 17.22 -19.17 -15.43
N ALA A 380 17.19 -18.22 -16.37
CA ALA A 380 18.40 -17.75 -17.04
C ALA A 380 19.38 -17.16 -16.02
N ILE A 381 20.63 -17.58 -16.10
CA ILE A 381 21.71 -17.09 -15.23
C ILE A 381 22.16 -15.73 -15.76
N GLY A 382 22.25 -14.72 -14.90
CA GLY A 382 22.87 -13.45 -15.29
C GLY A 382 24.33 -13.64 -15.71
N GLY A 383 24.83 -12.84 -16.67
CA GLY A 383 26.15 -13.06 -17.27
C GLY A 383 27.30 -13.12 -16.27
N ARG A 384 27.26 -12.34 -15.19
CA ARG A 384 28.25 -12.44 -14.08
C ARG A 384 28.29 -13.81 -13.41
N LYS A 385 27.11 -14.33 -13.05
CA LYS A 385 27.00 -15.65 -12.39
C LYS A 385 27.37 -16.78 -13.35
N MET A 386 27.11 -16.60 -14.65
CA MET A 386 27.58 -17.54 -15.68
C MET A 386 29.10 -17.54 -15.80
N GLN A 387 29.75 -16.37 -15.78
CA GLN A 387 31.21 -16.25 -15.76
C GLN A 387 31.85 -16.93 -14.53
N GLU A 388 31.28 -16.70 -13.34
CA GLU A 388 31.74 -17.33 -12.09
C GLU A 388 31.56 -18.86 -12.15
N ASN A 389 30.42 -19.36 -12.64
CA ASN A 389 30.18 -20.78 -12.84
C ASN A 389 31.18 -21.42 -13.81
N LEU A 390 31.49 -20.76 -14.93
CA LEU A 390 32.49 -21.27 -15.89
C LEU A 390 33.88 -21.35 -15.27
N ARG A 391 34.28 -20.35 -14.48
CA ARG A 391 35.54 -20.39 -13.73
C ARG A 391 35.55 -21.55 -12.73
N ALA A 392 34.48 -21.74 -11.98
CA ALA A 392 34.37 -22.82 -11.01
C ALA A 392 34.41 -24.21 -11.67
N LEU A 393 33.68 -24.41 -12.78
CA LEU A 393 33.68 -25.66 -13.52
C LEU A 393 35.07 -26.00 -14.07
N ARG A 394 35.80 -25.03 -14.63
CA ARG A 394 37.16 -25.24 -15.13
C ARG A 394 38.13 -25.61 -14.01
N GLU A 395 38.02 -24.98 -12.84
CA GLU A 395 38.86 -25.31 -11.69
C GLU A 395 38.52 -26.70 -11.13
N GLN A 396 37.24 -27.06 -11.04
CA GLN A 396 36.80 -28.40 -10.61
C GLN A 396 37.22 -29.49 -11.58
N TRP A 397 37.18 -29.22 -12.89
CA TRP A 397 37.72 -30.12 -13.89
C TRP A 397 39.21 -30.34 -13.66
N LYS A 398 39.98 -29.26 -13.51
CA LYS A 398 41.43 -29.31 -13.25
C LYS A 398 41.75 -30.12 -11.98
N GLN A 399 40.99 -29.95 -10.91
CA GLN A 399 41.15 -30.74 -9.68
C GLN A 399 40.83 -32.23 -9.89
N THR A 400 39.77 -32.53 -10.63
CA THR A 400 39.39 -33.91 -10.96
C THR A 400 40.42 -34.58 -11.88
N ASP A 401 41.08 -33.80 -12.73
CA ASP A 401 42.10 -34.28 -13.67
C ASP A 401 43.51 -34.38 -13.05
N GLN A 402 43.73 -33.85 -11.84
CA GLN A 402 44.99 -33.97 -11.10
C GLN A 402 45.22 -35.38 -10.54
N GLY A 403 45.25 -36.43 -11.36
CA GLY A 403 45.18 -37.77 -10.77
C GLY A 403 45.08 -38.92 -11.73
N GLY A 404 44.11 -38.80 -12.63
CA GLY A 404 43.62 -39.92 -13.43
C GLY A 404 44.19 -39.96 -14.84
N ALA A 405 43.94 -41.10 -15.50
CA ALA A 405 44.14 -41.19 -16.94
C ALA A 405 43.27 -40.13 -17.66
N PRO A 406 43.80 -39.42 -18.66
CA PRO A 406 43.05 -38.38 -19.38
C PRO A 406 41.89 -38.99 -20.17
N ASN A 407 40.68 -38.45 -20.00
CA ASN A 407 39.52 -38.81 -20.82
C ASN A 407 39.26 -37.71 -21.86
N HIS A 408 39.94 -37.81 -23.00
CA HIS A 408 39.89 -36.78 -24.07
C HIS A 408 38.52 -36.59 -24.70
N ALA A 409 37.65 -37.60 -24.65
CA ALA A 409 36.29 -37.49 -25.18
C ALA A 409 35.41 -36.63 -24.27
N MET A 410 35.44 -36.87 -22.96
CA MET A 410 34.71 -36.06 -21.99
C MET A 410 35.26 -34.63 -21.92
N TRP A 411 36.59 -34.46 -22.02
CA TRP A 411 37.20 -33.12 -22.07
C TRP A 411 36.73 -32.31 -23.27
N ARG A 412 36.69 -32.90 -24.48
CA ARG A 412 36.19 -32.19 -25.67
C ARG A 412 34.75 -31.72 -25.50
N ARG A 413 33.86 -32.57 -24.98
CA ARG A 413 32.47 -32.20 -24.70
C ARG A 413 32.36 -31.09 -23.65
N PHE A 414 33.14 -31.18 -22.59
CA PHE A 414 33.19 -30.17 -21.54
C PHE A 414 33.70 -28.82 -22.08
N ASP A 415 34.80 -28.83 -22.83
CA ASP A 415 35.42 -27.62 -23.38
C ASP A 415 34.52 -26.95 -24.41
N GLU A 416 33.89 -27.73 -25.30
CA GLU A 416 32.89 -27.25 -26.25
C GLU A 416 31.72 -26.57 -25.53
N ALA A 417 31.11 -27.22 -24.53
CA ALA A 417 30.03 -26.64 -23.73
C ALA A 417 30.46 -25.36 -22.98
N CYS A 418 31.67 -25.34 -22.42
CA CYS A 418 32.23 -24.16 -21.77
C CYS A 418 32.47 -23.01 -22.76
N ASN A 419 32.95 -23.29 -23.96
CA ASN A 419 33.21 -22.30 -25.00
C ASN A 419 31.90 -21.73 -25.56
N GLU A 420 30.87 -22.55 -25.74
CA GLU A 420 29.54 -22.05 -26.11
C GLU A 420 28.94 -21.14 -25.03
N ALA A 421 29.04 -21.53 -23.76
CA ALA A 421 28.57 -20.70 -22.64
C ALA A 421 29.40 -19.41 -22.49
N HIS A 422 30.69 -19.44 -22.83
CA HIS A 422 31.55 -18.25 -22.82
C HIS A 422 31.08 -17.19 -23.82
N LYS A 423 30.56 -17.57 -24.99
CA LYS A 423 30.01 -16.61 -25.98
C LYS A 423 28.87 -15.76 -25.40
N VAL A 424 28.04 -16.36 -24.52
CA VAL A 424 26.96 -15.62 -23.81
C VAL A 424 27.55 -14.62 -22.83
N VAL A 425 28.63 -14.99 -22.14
CA VAL A 425 29.36 -14.10 -21.22
C VAL A 425 30.02 -12.95 -22.00
N GLU A 426 30.62 -13.22 -23.16
CA GLU A 426 31.20 -12.17 -24.02
C GLU A 426 30.16 -11.16 -24.47
N ALA A 427 29.03 -11.64 -25.00
CA ALA A 427 27.92 -10.77 -25.40
C ALA A 427 27.40 -9.92 -24.22
N TRP A 428 27.33 -10.50 -23.02
CA TRP A 428 26.97 -9.76 -21.81
C TRP A 428 28.03 -8.74 -21.40
N LEU A 429 29.33 -9.07 -21.44
CA LEU A 429 30.41 -8.15 -21.11
C LEU A 429 30.47 -6.98 -22.09
N ASP A 430 30.25 -7.23 -23.38
CA ASP A 430 30.15 -6.19 -24.39
C ASP A 430 28.96 -5.28 -24.11
N LYS A 431 27.79 -5.85 -23.77
CA LYS A 431 26.62 -5.08 -23.37
C LYS A 431 26.88 -4.21 -22.13
N VAL A 432 27.53 -4.76 -21.10
CA VAL A 432 27.90 -3.99 -19.89
C VAL A 432 28.88 -2.88 -20.23
N ARG A 433 29.81 -3.12 -21.17
CA ARG A 433 30.76 -2.11 -21.65
C ARG A 433 30.06 -1.01 -22.41
N THR A 434 29.10 -1.33 -23.29
CA THR A 434 28.31 -0.34 -24.04
C THR A 434 27.43 0.48 -23.11
N GLU A 435 26.68 -0.16 -22.20
CA GLU A 435 25.84 0.52 -21.19
C GLU A 435 26.70 1.46 -20.32
N SER A 436 27.88 1.01 -19.87
CA SER A 436 28.81 1.86 -19.11
C SER A 436 29.32 3.06 -19.92
N ALA A 437 29.60 2.86 -21.22
CA ALA A 437 30.01 3.95 -22.10
C ALA A 437 28.87 4.95 -22.35
N GLU A 438 27.64 4.46 -22.53
CA GLU A 438 26.43 5.27 -22.68
C GLU A 438 26.14 6.09 -21.42
N HIS A 439 26.18 5.49 -20.23
CA HIS A 439 26.01 6.21 -18.97
C HIS A 439 27.10 7.28 -18.76
N LYS A 440 28.34 6.97 -19.15
CA LYS A 440 29.46 7.93 -19.08
C LYS A 440 29.20 9.11 -20.03
N ALA A 441 28.79 8.82 -21.25
CA ALA A 441 28.45 9.84 -22.25
C ALA A 441 27.25 10.70 -21.81
N GLN A 442 26.19 10.09 -21.28
CA GLN A 442 25.01 10.79 -20.77
C GLN A 442 25.36 11.74 -19.62
N ARG A 443 26.21 11.31 -18.70
CA ARG A 443 26.69 12.14 -17.58
C ARG A 443 27.57 13.29 -18.04
N LEU A 444 28.46 13.07 -19.01
CA LEU A 444 29.26 14.13 -19.62
C LEU A 444 28.38 15.14 -20.37
N ALA A 445 27.38 14.66 -21.12
CA ALA A 445 26.42 15.50 -21.80
C ALA A 445 25.60 16.34 -20.81
N LEU A 446 25.19 15.75 -19.68
CA LEU A 446 24.49 16.47 -18.62
C LEU A 446 25.36 17.56 -17.98
N ILE A 447 26.65 17.30 -17.76
CA ILE A 447 27.60 18.31 -17.28
C ILE A 447 27.71 19.46 -18.28
N ALA A 448 27.84 19.15 -19.59
CA ALA A 448 27.89 20.16 -20.64
C ALA A 448 26.60 20.98 -20.72
N GLU A 449 25.44 20.33 -20.60
CA GLU A 449 24.12 20.96 -20.56
C GLU A 449 23.99 21.91 -19.37
N VAL A 450 24.41 21.49 -18.17
CA VAL A 450 24.40 22.34 -16.97
C VAL A 450 25.30 23.55 -17.15
N ASN A 451 26.51 23.38 -17.71
CA ASN A 451 27.41 24.51 -17.97
C ASN A 451 26.82 25.50 -18.98
N ALA A 452 26.28 25.01 -20.10
CA ALA A 452 25.64 25.86 -21.11
C ALA A 452 24.40 26.58 -20.54
N TRP A 453 23.60 25.87 -19.74
CA TRP A 453 22.45 26.46 -19.05
C TRP A 453 22.90 27.53 -18.06
N ALA A 454 23.96 27.30 -17.29
CA ALA A 454 24.51 28.28 -16.34
C ALA A 454 25.01 29.55 -17.05
N GLU A 455 25.66 29.42 -18.21
CA GLU A 455 26.10 30.55 -19.02
C GLU A 455 24.93 31.38 -19.56
N ALA A 456 23.88 30.72 -20.04
CA ALA A 456 22.70 31.38 -20.58
C ALA A 456 21.78 31.98 -19.50
N ASN A 457 21.76 31.42 -18.28
CA ASN A 457 20.81 31.77 -17.22
C ASN A 457 21.55 32.35 -15.99
N ARG A 458 22.30 33.44 -16.17
CA ARG A 458 22.92 34.16 -15.04
C ARG A 458 21.90 34.91 -14.17
N THR A 459 20.72 35.17 -14.71
CA THR A 459 19.57 35.76 -14.02
C THR A 459 18.35 34.89 -14.29
N ALA A 460 17.44 34.77 -13.31
CA ALA A 460 16.20 34.05 -13.52
C ALA A 460 15.34 34.73 -14.60
N LEU A 461 14.75 33.94 -15.50
CA LEU A 461 13.77 34.42 -16.45
C LEU A 461 12.54 34.92 -15.68
N ASP A 462 12.06 36.12 -16.00
CA ASP A 462 10.91 36.78 -15.34
C ASP A 462 11.02 36.88 -13.81
N ASP A 463 12.25 36.91 -13.26
CA ASP A 463 12.54 36.86 -11.82
C ASP A 463 11.98 35.62 -11.07
N ASP A 464 11.65 34.52 -11.78
CA ASP A 464 11.18 33.29 -11.15
C ASP A 464 12.33 32.45 -10.54
N TRP A 465 12.83 32.87 -9.38
CA TRP A 465 13.87 32.17 -8.64
C TRP A 465 13.42 30.80 -8.09
N LYS A 466 12.10 30.56 -7.97
CA LYS A 466 11.57 29.25 -7.55
C LYS A 466 11.61 28.25 -8.70
N GLY A 467 11.25 28.68 -9.91
CA GLY A 467 11.45 27.94 -11.15
C GLY A 467 12.92 27.62 -11.39
N PHE A 468 13.79 28.62 -11.23
CA PHE A 468 15.25 28.45 -11.31
C PHE A 468 15.76 27.33 -10.37
N ASN A 469 15.37 27.37 -9.09
CA ASN A 469 15.75 26.33 -8.13
C ASN A 469 15.19 24.94 -8.48
N ARG A 470 13.97 24.88 -9.05
CA ARG A 470 13.39 23.61 -9.50
C ARG A 470 14.20 22.96 -10.62
N ILE A 471 14.69 23.77 -11.57
CA ILE A 471 15.53 23.28 -12.67
C ILE A 471 16.86 22.73 -12.13
N LEU A 472 17.50 23.42 -11.19
CA LEU A 472 18.72 22.91 -10.51
C LEU A 472 18.49 21.55 -9.84
N HIS A 473 17.35 21.38 -9.15
CA HIS A 473 17.00 20.08 -8.56
C HIS A 473 16.76 19.00 -9.61
N GLN A 474 16.11 19.32 -10.73
CA GLN A 474 15.88 18.38 -11.84
C GLN A 474 17.19 17.90 -12.47
N PHE A 475 18.19 18.78 -12.60
CA PHE A 475 19.54 18.36 -13.01
C PHE A 475 20.13 17.35 -12.00
N GLY A 476 19.95 17.60 -10.70
CA GLY A 476 20.33 16.67 -9.63
C GLY A 476 19.62 15.31 -9.70
N ASP A 477 18.32 15.30 -10.01
CA ASP A 477 17.55 14.08 -10.24
C ASP A 477 18.10 13.31 -11.46
N ARG A 478 18.24 13.99 -12.61
CA ARG A 478 18.79 13.40 -13.83
C ARG A 478 20.20 12.83 -13.65
N TRP A 479 21.04 13.48 -12.84
CA TRP A 479 22.37 12.97 -12.51
C TRP A 479 22.31 11.69 -11.69
N ARG A 480 21.36 11.56 -10.75
CA ARG A 480 21.14 10.32 -10.01
C ARG A 480 20.62 9.21 -10.91
N ASP A 481 19.74 9.56 -11.86
CA ASP A 481 19.06 8.61 -12.74
C ASP A 481 19.89 8.20 -13.97
N ALA A 482 21.05 8.82 -14.22
CA ALA A 482 21.92 8.56 -15.38
C ALA A 482 22.73 7.24 -15.30
N GLY A 483 22.14 6.18 -14.74
CA GLY A 483 22.68 4.82 -14.73
C GLY A 483 23.94 4.61 -13.87
N HIS A 484 24.36 3.35 -13.72
CA HIS A 484 25.53 2.97 -12.92
C HIS A 484 26.83 3.06 -13.74
N LEU A 485 27.92 3.49 -13.10
CA LEU A 485 29.28 3.56 -13.66
C LEU A 485 30.28 2.83 -12.76
N SER A 486 31.46 2.50 -13.30
CA SER A 486 32.56 2.03 -12.47
C SER A 486 32.99 3.10 -11.47
N GLU A 487 33.44 2.69 -10.29
CA GLU A 487 33.83 3.60 -9.20
C GLU A 487 34.89 4.60 -9.66
N LYS A 488 35.89 4.15 -10.43
CA LYS A 488 36.92 5.02 -11.01
C LYS A 488 36.34 6.08 -11.94
N ALA A 489 35.47 5.70 -12.88
CA ALA A 489 34.86 6.65 -13.82
C ALA A 489 33.92 7.63 -13.10
N PHE A 490 33.20 7.17 -12.08
CA PHE A 490 32.36 8.05 -11.27
C PHE A 490 33.20 9.04 -10.46
N ALA A 491 34.31 8.59 -9.85
CA ALA A 491 35.21 9.46 -9.10
C ALA A 491 35.85 10.56 -9.98
N GLU A 492 36.12 10.27 -11.25
CA GLU A 492 36.58 11.28 -12.22
C GLU A 492 35.48 12.31 -12.58
N LEU A 493 34.23 11.87 -12.76
CA LEU A 493 33.13 12.76 -13.19
C LEU A 493 32.48 13.53 -12.04
N GLN A 494 32.47 12.99 -10.82
CA GLN A 494 31.85 13.61 -9.66
C GLN A 494 32.36 15.03 -9.34
N PRO A 495 33.68 15.33 -9.36
CA PRO A 495 34.14 16.71 -9.14
C PRO A 495 33.71 17.66 -10.27
N LEU A 496 33.71 17.20 -11.53
CA LEU A 496 33.25 17.99 -12.68
C LEU A 496 31.76 18.35 -12.55
N TRP A 497 30.94 17.39 -12.14
CA TRP A 497 29.52 17.60 -11.85
C TRP A 497 29.30 18.64 -10.73
N LYS A 498 30.03 18.48 -9.60
CA LYS A 498 29.94 19.42 -8.48
C LYS A 498 30.31 20.84 -8.90
N ALA A 499 31.37 21.00 -9.70
CA ALA A 499 31.79 22.28 -10.22
C ALA A 499 30.72 22.91 -11.13
N ALA A 500 30.15 22.12 -12.05
CA ALA A 500 29.11 22.59 -12.97
C ALA A 500 27.84 23.04 -12.23
N ILE A 501 27.34 22.23 -11.28
CA ILE A 501 26.15 22.59 -10.49
C ILE A 501 26.40 23.77 -9.57
N ALA A 502 27.58 23.85 -8.93
CA ALA A 502 27.92 25.00 -8.09
C ALA A 502 27.95 26.30 -8.91
N ASN A 503 28.54 26.26 -10.12
CA ASN A 503 28.54 27.40 -11.02
C ASN A 503 27.10 27.80 -11.45
N ALA A 504 26.26 26.81 -11.75
CA ALA A 504 24.85 27.03 -12.10
C ALA A 504 24.02 27.61 -10.93
N ALA A 505 24.32 27.22 -9.69
CA ALA A 505 23.62 27.68 -8.50
C ALA A 505 24.11 29.04 -7.98
N ALA A 506 25.31 29.48 -8.35
CA ALA A 506 25.96 30.68 -7.82
C ALA A 506 25.09 31.96 -7.85
N PRO A 507 24.31 32.27 -8.91
CA PRO A 507 23.44 33.44 -8.90
C PRO A 507 22.34 33.38 -7.84
N LEU A 508 21.70 32.21 -7.68
CA LEU A 508 20.67 31.98 -6.67
C LEU A 508 21.27 32.06 -5.25
N GLU A 509 22.44 31.46 -5.03
CA GLU A 509 23.13 31.51 -3.74
C GLU A 509 23.53 32.94 -3.34
N ALA A 510 23.98 33.74 -4.31
CA ALA A 510 24.27 35.16 -4.08
C ALA A 510 23.02 35.95 -3.66
N LEU A 511 21.87 35.68 -4.28
CA LEU A 511 20.60 36.30 -3.90
C LEU A 511 20.07 35.82 -2.55
N GLN A 512 20.18 34.52 -2.25
CA GLN A 512 19.85 33.97 -0.94
C GLN A 512 20.68 34.64 0.15
N THR A 513 21.98 34.81 -0.07
CA THR A 513 22.88 35.48 0.88
C THR A 513 22.43 36.93 1.14
N ARG A 514 22.08 37.68 0.08
CA ARG A 514 21.55 39.04 0.19
C ARG A 514 20.21 39.09 0.93
N SER A 515 19.26 38.20 0.60
CA SER A 515 17.95 38.15 1.27
C SER A 515 18.09 37.79 2.75
N ILE A 516 18.99 36.85 3.11
CA ILE A 516 19.27 36.51 4.51
C ILE A 516 19.79 37.74 5.26
N ALA A 517 20.73 38.49 4.68
CA ALA A 517 21.25 39.71 5.29
C ALA A 517 20.15 40.78 5.49
N LEU A 518 19.25 40.95 4.51
CA LEU A 518 18.10 41.86 4.62
C LEU A 518 17.12 41.41 5.72
N ARG A 519 16.81 40.12 5.80
CA ARG A 519 15.94 39.56 6.86
C ARG A 519 16.58 39.73 8.24
N GLN A 520 17.90 39.56 8.36
CA GLN A 520 18.64 39.84 9.59
C GLN A 520 18.56 41.33 9.98
N ALA A 521 18.68 42.26 9.03
CA ALA A 521 18.48 43.68 9.29
C ALA A 521 17.05 43.99 9.79
N LEU A 522 16.02 43.36 9.20
CA LEU A 522 14.64 43.49 9.67
C LEU A 522 14.44 42.94 11.09
N ILE A 523 15.17 41.90 11.50
CA ILE A 523 15.17 41.38 12.87
C ILE A 523 15.75 42.42 13.83
N GLU A 524 16.85 43.09 13.47
CA GLU A 524 17.41 44.17 14.29
C GLU A 524 16.44 45.36 14.40
N GLU A 525 15.77 45.76 13.31
CA GLU A 525 14.71 46.76 13.35
C GLU A 525 13.53 46.33 14.25
N ALA A 526 13.14 45.04 14.21
CA ALA A 526 12.10 44.48 15.07
C ALA A 526 12.47 44.55 16.56
N LYS A 527 13.74 44.31 16.90
CA LYS A 527 14.25 44.46 18.27
C LYS A 527 14.16 45.91 18.75
N VAL A 528 14.55 46.87 17.92
CA VAL A 528 14.47 48.30 18.25
C VAL A 528 13.00 48.72 18.46
N LEU A 529 12.10 48.36 17.55
CA LEU A 529 10.66 48.65 17.69
C LEU A 529 10.03 47.94 18.88
N GLY A 530 10.44 46.69 19.16
CA GLY A 530 9.97 45.94 20.32
C GLY A 530 10.43 46.57 21.64
N ALA A 531 11.66 47.09 21.72
CA ALA A 531 12.19 47.71 22.93
C ALA A 531 11.58 49.11 23.24
N ALA A 532 10.91 49.74 22.28
CA ALA A 532 10.28 51.05 22.47
C ALA A 532 9.20 51.03 23.58
N ALA A 533 9.09 52.14 24.32
CA ALA A 533 8.10 52.29 25.39
C ALA A 533 6.65 52.32 24.86
N GLU A 534 6.45 52.89 23.66
CA GLU A 534 5.15 52.94 22.99
C GLU A 534 5.15 52.04 21.75
N LEU A 535 4.20 51.11 21.69
CA LEU A 535 4.07 50.19 20.56
C LEU A 535 3.34 50.85 19.37
N ARG A 536 4.12 51.26 18.36
CA ARG A 536 3.63 51.83 17.10
C ARG A 536 3.12 50.75 16.13
N LEU A 537 1.80 50.57 16.09
CA LEU A 537 1.12 49.56 15.27
C LEU A 537 1.33 49.75 13.76
N ASP A 538 1.44 50.99 13.30
CA ASP A 538 1.77 51.37 11.92
C ASP A 538 3.16 50.87 11.52
N ALA A 539 4.17 51.11 12.37
CA ALA A 539 5.54 50.68 12.14
C ALA A 539 5.68 49.15 12.13
N VAL A 540 4.98 48.45 13.03
CA VAL A 540 4.95 46.97 13.06
C VAL A 540 4.33 46.41 11.77
N LYS A 541 3.22 46.99 11.29
CA LYS A 541 2.59 46.57 10.02
C LYS A 541 3.50 46.79 8.82
N ALA A 542 4.16 47.95 8.74
CA ALA A 542 5.12 48.24 7.67
C ALA A 542 6.31 47.27 7.71
N LEU A 543 6.80 46.92 8.90
CA LEU A 543 7.87 45.93 9.06
C LEU A 543 7.43 44.52 8.64
N GLN A 544 6.22 44.09 9.01
CA GLN A 544 5.65 42.80 8.59
C GLN A 544 5.46 42.72 7.07
N GLN A 545 5.03 43.80 6.41
CA GLN A 545 4.91 43.85 4.95
C GLN A 545 6.27 43.72 4.25
N ARG A 546 7.31 44.42 4.74
CA ARG A 546 8.68 44.29 4.23
C ARG A 546 9.23 42.89 4.41
N TRP A 547 8.96 42.25 5.56
CA TRP A 547 9.30 40.85 5.79
C TRP A 547 8.62 39.92 4.79
N GLN A 548 7.30 40.06 4.58
CA GLN A 548 6.56 39.24 3.62
C GLN A 548 7.09 39.39 2.19
N ALA A 549 7.39 40.62 1.76
CA ALA A 549 8.00 40.86 0.45
C ALA A 549 9.32 40.08 0.28
N GLN A 550 10.20 40.15 1.27
CA GLN A 550 11.48 39.41 1.27
C GLN A 550 11.31 37.88 1.31
N VAL A 551 10.24 37.37 1.93
CA VAL A 551 9.90 35.93 1.95
C VAL A 551 9.45 35.42 0.58
N HIS A 552 8.68 36.22 -0.17
CA HIS A 552 8.16 35.80 -1.46
C HIS A 552 9.19 35.81 -2.59
N GLU A 553 10.16 36.73 -2.52
CA GLU A 553 11.15 37.01 -3.57
C GLU A 553 12.18 35.88 -3.75
N VAL A 554 12.81 35.42 -2.67
CA VAL A 554 13.90 34.43 -2.74
C VAL A 554 13.56 33.15 -1.98
N PRO A 555 13.60 31.97 -2.62
CA PRO A 555 13.43 30.69 -1.92
C PRO A 555 14.63 30.40 -1.03
N ILE A 556 14.38 30.12 0.25
CA ILE A 556 15.38 29.74 1.26
C ILE A 556 14.98 28.39 1.88
N ASP A 557 15.93 27.68 2.48
CA ASP A 557 15.62 26.50 3.30
C ASP A 557 14.62 26.86 4.42
N ARG A 558 13.50 26.13 4.45
CA ARG A 558 12.41 26.25 5.42
C ARG A 558 12.90 26.28 6.87
N ARG A 559 13.95 25.52 7.22
CA ARG A 559 14.47 25.51 8.60
C ARG A 559 15.14 26.83 8.97
N LEU A 560 15.91 27.40 8.05
CA LEU A 560 16.55 28.70 8.25
C LEU A 560 15.49 29.81 8.25
N GLU A 561 14.52 29.73 7.34
CA GLU A 561 13.39 30.66 7.29
C GLU A 561 12.61 30.67 8.61
N GLN A 562 12.28 29.50 9.16
CA GLN A 562 11.58 29.39 10.43
C GLN A 562 12.40 30.01 11.59
N LYS A 563 13.70 29.73 11.65
CA LYS A 563 14.58 30.34 12.66
C LYS A 563 14.60 31.88 12.55
N LEU A 564 14.69 32.39 11.33
CA LEU A 564 14.68 33.84 11.08
C LEU A 564 13.31 34.44 11.43
N TRP A 565 12.21 33.76 11.11
CA TRP A 565 10.85 34.19 11.47
C TRP A 565 10.61 34.22 12.97
N ASP A 566 11.02 33.18 13.69
CA ASP A 566 10.90 33.12 15.15
C ASP A 566 11.72 34.25 15.80
N ALA A 567 12.93 34.50 15.29
CA ALA A 567 13.78 35.61 15.74
C ALA A 567 13.18 37.00 15.43
N PHE A 568 12.50 37.15 14.29
CA PHE A 568 11.80 38.38 13.90
C PHE A 568 10.56 38.64 14.76
N ARG A 569 9.76 37.60 15.02
CA ARG A 569 8.48 37.71 15.69
C ARG A 569 8.62 37.91 17.20
N LYS A 570 9.58 37.24 17.82
CA LYS A 570 9.83 37.29 19.27
C LYS A 570 9.81 38.71 19.88
N PRO A 571 10.62 39.68 19.43
CA PRO A 571 10.64 41.01 20.04
C PRO A 571 9.29 41.76 19.91
N ILE A 572 8.51 41.48 18.86
CA ILE A 572 7.19 42.06 18.64
C ILE A 572 6.16 41.42 19.59
N ASP A 573 6.13 40.09 19.67
CA ASP A 573 5.24 39.35 20.57
C ASP A 573 5.51 39.71 22.05
N ASP A 574 6.78 39.87 22.42
CA ASP A 574 7.19 40.31 23.77
C ASP A 574 6.68 41.74 24.07
N ALA A 575 6.63 42.62 23.08
CA ALA A 575 6.08 43.98 23.24
C ALA A 575 4.55 43.99 23.38
N PHE A 576 3.83 43.19 22.58
CA PHE A 576 2.37 43.01 22.74
C PHE A 576 2.00 42.37 24.08
N SER A 577 2.81 41.41 24.56
CA SER A 577 2.60 40.74 25.85
C SER A 577 2.75 41.73 27.02
N ARG A 578 3.76 42.61 26.98
CA ARG A 578 3.92 43.69 27.97
C ARG A 578 2.70 44.61 28.01
N LYS A 579 2.24 45.09 26.85
CA LYS A 579 1.03 45.94 26.75
C LYS A 579 -0.24 45.23 27.25
N THR A 580 -0.37 43.93 27.00
CA THR A 580 -1.50 43.13 27.47
C THR A 580 -1.46 42.96 28.98
N ALA A 581 -0.29 42.70 29.57
CA ALA A 581 -0.11 42.59 31.01
C ALA A 581 -0.40 43.92 31.73
N GLU A 582 0.00 45.06 31.14
CA GLU A 582 -0.35 46.39 31.65
C GLU A 582 -1.86 46.64 31.65
N ARG A 583 -2.56 46.24 30.57
CA ARG A 583 -4.02 46.33 30.51
C ARG A 583 -4.72 45.43 31.53
N GLN A 584 -4.26 44.19 31.70
CA GLN A 584 -4.82 43.27 32.69
C GLN A 584 -4.63 43.75 34.13
N LYS A 585 -3.49 44.38 34.44
CA LYS A 585 -3.25 45.03 35.74
C LYS A 585 -4.25 46.17 35.99
N ALA A 586 -4.59 46.95 34.97
CA ALA A 586 -5.60 48.01 35.07
C ALA A 586 -7.05 47.49 35.18
N GLU A 587 -7.33 46.31 34.63
CA GLU A 587 -8.68 45.69 34.65
C GLU A 587 -8.96 44.95 35.97
N ALA A 588 -7.94 44.32 36.58
CA ALA A 588 -8.08 43.60 37.85
C ALA A 588 -8.56 44.48 39.02
N THR A 589 -8.28 45.79 38.99
CA THR A 589 -8.75 46.77 39.98
C THR A 589 -10.26 47.08 39.91
N LEU A 590 -10.98 46.63 38.87
CA LEU A 590 -12.42 46.88 38.68
C LEU A 590 -13.34 45.70 39.09
N GLY A 591 -12.79 44.51 39.35
CA GLY A 591 -13.53 43.23 39.32
C GLY A 591 -14.40 42.80 40.53
N VAL A 592 -14.55 43.60 41.60
CA VAL A 592 -15.41 43.23 42.75
C VAL A 592 -16.89 43.60 42.50
N ARG A 593 -17.13 44.75 41.86
CA ARG A 593 -18.47 45.24 41.47
C ARG A 593 -19.14 44.31 40.45
N ASP A 594 -18.36 43.83 39.49
CA ASP A 594 -18.85 42.98 38.41
C ASP A 594 -19.34 41.61 38.92
N ARG A 595 -18.73 41.08 39.99
CA ARG A 595 -19.14 39.80 40.58
C ARG A 595 -20.51 39.88 41.25
N ALA A 596 -20.84 40.99 41.92
CA ALA A 596 -22.12 41.17 42.59
C ALA A 596 -23.29 41.27 41.59
N VAL A 597 -23.09 42.03 40.51
CA VAL A 597 -24.10 42.18 39.45
C VAL A 597 -24.29 40.87 38.67
N LEU A 598 -23.22 40.11 38.40
CA LEU A 598 -23.32 38.79 37.78
C LEU A 598 -24.05 37.75 38.64
N ALA A 599 -23.92 37.84 39.97
CA ALA A 599 -24.66 36.95 40.88
C ALA A 599 -26.16 37.28 40.87
N ALA A 600 -26.51 38.57 40.95
CA ALA A 600 -27.89 39.02 40.91
C ALA A 600 -28.57 38.79 39.55
N SER A 601 -27.85 38.94 38.43
CA SER A 601 -28.41 38.67 37.10
C SER A 601 -28.76 37.19 36.91
N LYS A 602 -27.94 36.27 37.46
CA LYS A 602 -28.24 34.83 37.46
C LYS A 602 -29.45 34.48 38.32
N ALA A 603 -29.64 35.14 39.45
CA ALA A 603 -30.82 34.97 40.29
C ALA A 603 -32.10 35.39 39.54
N LEU A 604 -32.02 36.48 38.76
CA LEU A 604 -33.13 36.92 37.90
C LEU A 604 -33.43 35.94 36.76
N GLU A 605 -32.41 35.36 36.11
CA GLU A 605 -32.61 34.31 35.11
C GLU A 605 -33.26 33.05 35.69
N ALA A 606 -32.89 32.65 36.90
CA ALA A 606 -33.53 31.54 37.60
C ALA A 606 -35.01 31.81 37.91
N ALA A 607 -35.34 33.04 38.35
CA ALA A 607 -36.72 33.46 38.56
C ALA A 607 -37.54 33.47 37.24
N ASN A 608 -36.92 33.89 36.13
CA ASN A 608 -37.53 33.84 34.80
C ASN A 608 -37.87 32.40 34.37
N ALA A 609 -37.01 31.44 34.70
CA ALA A 609 -37.24 30.03 34.39
C ALA A 609 -38.38 29.41 35.22
N ALA A 610 -38.60 29.88 36.45
CA ALA A 610 -39.66 29.39 37.34
C ALA A 610 -41.08 29.81 36.90
N GLY A 611 -41.21 30.84 36.05
CA GLY A 611 -42.48 31.23 35.44
C GLY A 611 -43.48 31.91 36.40
N ASP A 612 -43.06 32.28 37.61
CA ASP A 612 -43.89 33.01 38.57
C ASP A 612 -43.66 34.53 38.47
N ALA A 613 -44.72 35.26 38.15
CA ALA A 613 -44.70 36.71 38.00
C ALA A 613 -44.37 37.47 39.30
N GLN A 614 -44.57 36.89 40.48
CA GLN A 614 -44.16 37.50 41.75
C GLN A 614 -42.66 37.29 42.01
N SER A 615 -42.17 36.06 41.84
CA SER A 615 -40.74 35.73 41.95
C SER A 615 -39.86 36.53 40.96
N ILE A 616 -40.31 36.71 39.71
CA ILE A 616 -39.58 37.54 38.73
C ILE A 616 -39.48 39.01 39.20
N ARG A 617 -40.57 39.57 39.73
CA ARG A 617 -40.56 40.96 40.24
C ARG A 617 -39.68 41.13 41.48
N ALA A 618 -39.61 40.12 42.34
CA ALA A 618 -38.71 40.13 43.50
C ALA A 618 -37.23 40.08 43.08
N ALA A 619 -36.87 39.19 42.14
CA ALA A 619 -35.50 39.07 41.64
C ALA A 619 -35.06 40.31 40.84
N MET A 620 -35.98 41.01 40.16
CA MET A 620 -35.70 42.31 39.54
C MET A 620 -35.34 43.36 40.60
N ALA A 621 -36.03 43.37 41.74
CA ALA A 621 -35.74 44.28 42.84
C ALA A 621 -34.39 43.98 43.53
N GLU A 622 -33.98 42.71 43.61
CA GLU A 622 -32.66 42.31 44.11
C GLU A 622 -31.52 42.70 43.16
N LEU A 623 -31.73 42.60 41.85
CA LEU A 623 -30.78 43.10 40.85
C LEU A 623 -30.65 44.62 40.93
N ASP A 624 -31.76 45.35 41.10
CA ASP A 624 -31.75 46.80 41.34
C ASP A 624 -31.06 47.15 42.67
N ALA A 625 -31.23 46.33 43.71
CA ALA A 625 -30.53 46.49 44.98
C ALA A 625 -29.02 46.21 44.85
N ALA A 626 -28.58 45.26 44.03
CA ALA A 626 -27.16 45.01 43.73
C ALA A 626 -26.53 46.18 42.95
N LEU A 627 -27.32 46.88 42.14
CA LEU A 627 -26.92 48.09 41.42
C LEU A 627 -26.89 49.32 42.35
N GLN A 628 -27.83 49.44 43.30
CA GLN A 628 -27.94 50.56 44.24
C GLN A 628 -27.12 50.40 45.53
N GLY A 629 -26.77 49.18 45.93
CA GLY A 629 -26.06 48.87 47.18
C GLY A 629 -24.69 49.53 47.29
N GLN A 630 -24.07 49.90 46.16
CA GLN A 630 -22.85 50.71 46.14
C GLN A 630 -23.08 52.22 46.27
N ALA A 631 -24.25 52.75 45.93
CA ALA A 631 -24.57 54.16 46.19
C ALA A 631 -24.75 54.40 47.70
N ARG A 632 -25.31 53.41 48.42
CA ARG A 632 -25.41 53.41 49.89
C ARG A 632 -24.06 53.16 50.56
N ALA A 633 -23.29 52.15 50.14
CA ALA A 633 -21.96 51.92 50.71
C ALA A 633 -20.97 53.09 50.46
N GLN A 634 -21.08 53.81 49.33
CA GLN A 634 -20.30 55.03 49.10
C GLN A 634 -20.84 56.23 49.89
N ALA A 635 -22.15 56.33 50.12
CA ALA A 635 -22.73 57.33 51.02
C ALA A 635 -22.33 57.07 52.49
N ASP A 636 -22.22 55.81 52.91
CA ASP A 636 -21.77 55.39 54.24
C ASP A 636 -20.28 55.67 54.45
N VAL A 637 -19.44 55.47 53.43
CA VAL A 637 -18.01 55.86 53.45
C VAL A 637 -17.87 57.40 53.46
N GLN A 638 -18.69 58.14 52.72
CA GLN A 638 -18.70 59.61 52.77
C GLN A 638 -19.27 60.17 54.09
N ALA A 639 -20.22 59.48 54.73
CA ALA A 639 -20.73 59.81 56.05
C ALA A 639 -19.72 59.50 57.17
N ALA A 640 -18.96 58.41 57.03
CA ALA A 640 -17.84 58.08 57.92
C ALA A 640 -16.70 59.12 57.80
N ASP A 641 -16.35 59.52 56.59
CA ASP A 641 -15.36 60.60 56.35
C ASP A 641 -15.85 61.96 56.89
N ALA A 642 -17.16 62.24 56.86
CA ALA A 642 -17.75 63.46 57.42
C ALA A 642 -17.76 63.47 58.97
N LEU A 643 -17.96 62.31 59.61
CA LEU A 643 -17.86 62.13 61.06
C LEU A 643 -16.39 62.23 61.54
N GLU A 644 -15.43 61.72 60.75
CA GLU A 644 -14.00 61.88 61.04
C GLU A 644 -13.52 63.33 60.85
N GLY A 645 -14.12 64.07 59.90
CA GLY A 645 -13.92 65.51 59.73
C GLY A 645 -14.47 66.35 60.89
N GLN A 646 -15.61 65.96 61.50
CA GLN A 646 -16.15 66.62 62.68
C GLN A 646 -15.35 66.31 63.95
N ALA A 647 -14.78 65.11 64.09
CA ALA A 647 -13.89 64.76 65.20
C ALA A 647 -12.54 65.51 65.16
N LYS A 648 -12.03 65.84 63.96
CA LYS A 648 -10.81 66.67 63.78
C LYS A 648 -11.06 68.19 63.91
N ALA A 649 -12.31 68.65 63.81
CA ALA A 649 -12.68 70.06 64.00
C ALA A 649 -12.87 70.47 65.47
N VAL A 650 -13.11 69.52 66.40
CA VAL A 650 -13.22 69.80 67.84
C VAL A 650 -11.87 69.73 68.56
N ALA A 651 -10.86 69.09 67.95
CA ALA A 651 -9.50 68.99 68.50
C ALA A 651 -8.52 70.09 68.02
N SER A 652 -8.97 71.03 67.18
CA SER A 652 -8.13 72.09 66.58
C SER A 652 -8.45 73.52 67.06
N SER A 653 -9.24 73.66 68.14
CA SER A 653 -9.52 74.93 68.82
C SER A 653 -8.97 74.98 70.26
N ALA A 654 -7.75 74.49 70.46
CA ALA A 654 -6.95 74.79 71.65
C ALA A 654 -5.48 74.94 71.25
N ASP A 655 -4.99 76.17 71.42
CA ASP A 655 -3.60 76.60 71.49
C ASP A 655 -2.78 76.70 70.21
N ALA A 656 -2.93 77.86 69.55
CA ALA A 656 -1.81 78.59 68.98
C ALA A 656 -1.37 79.67 69.98
N GLU A 657 -0.12 79.61 70.47
CA GLU A 657 0.77 80.78 70.67
C GLU A 657 2.07 80.41 71.41
N GLN A 658 3.22 80.43 70.71
CA GLN A 658 4.40 81.28 71.02
C GLN A 658 5.74 80.76 70.42
N ASN A 659 6.17 81.50 69.38
CA ASN A 659 7.43 82.25 69.25
C ASN A 659 8.82 81.63 69.52
N MET A 660 9.60 81.54 68.42
CA MET A 660 10.99 81.99 68.20
C MET A 660 12.13 81.66 69.19
N ALA A 661 13.13 80.90 68.71
CA ALA A 661 14.52 81.35 68.42
C ALA A 661 15.58 80.22 68.53
N SER A 662 16.50 80.19 67.55
CA SER A 662 17.73 79.38 67.36
C SER A 662 18.77 79.46 68.50
N PRO A 663 19.97 78.78 68.49
CA PRO A 663 20.52 77.64 67.71
C PRO A 663 21.25 76.59 68.64
N PRO A 664 22.47 76.04 68.37
CA PRO A 664 22.75 74.78 67.66
C PRO A 664 23.59 73.73 68.44
N VAL A 665 23.97 72.65 67.73
CA VAL A 665 25.18 71.78 67.84
C VAL A 665 25.10 70.45 68.63
N GLU A 666 25.40 69.38 67.87
CA GLU A 666 26.18 68.16 68.16
C GLU A 666 25.80 67.13 69.24
N GLN A 667 25.69 65.89 68.76
CA GLN A 667 26.64 64.78 68.95
C GLN A 667 26.03 63.46 69.46
N ALA A 668 26.33 62.42 68.67
CA ALA A 668 26.74 61.07 69.06
C ALA A 668 25.77 60.17 69.87
N GLN A 669 25.34 59.10 69.18
CA GLN A 669 25.47 57.66 69.53
C GLN A 669 26.18 57.32 70.87
N PRO A 670 25.89 56.18 71.56
CA PRO A 670 25.66 54.83 70.99
C PRO A 670 24.49 54.05 71.65
N ALA A 671 23.83 53.12 70.96
CA ALA A 671 24.13 51.67 70.83
C ALA A 671 24.36 50.92 72.16
N THR A 672 23.47 49.98 72.48
CA THR A 672 23.72 48.56 72.85
C THR A 672 22.36 47.91 73.20
N GLU A 673 21.95 46.85 72.47
CA GLU A 673 22.12 45.42 72.83
C GLU A 673 21.30 45.02 74.07
N ASN A 674 20.67 43.87 74.23
CA ASN A 674 20.50 42.60 73.52
C ASN A 674 19.28 41.94 74.24
N ILE A 675 18.56 40.97 73.69
CA ILE A 675 18.70 39.51 73.91
C ILE A 675 17.40 38.96 73.26
N ALA A 676 17.43 38.19 72.15
CA ALA A 676 17.78 36.76 72.01
C ALA A 676 16.75 35.84 72.71
N THR A 677 16.32 34.66 72.25
CA THR A 677 16.85 33.63 71.33
C THR A 677 15.72 32.60 71.13
N GLU A 678 15.50 31.91 70.00
CA GLU A 678 16.05 30.60 69.54
C GLU A 678 14.91 29.97 68.67
N GLY A 679 15.05 29.12 67.65
CA GLY A 679 16.16 28.45 66.97
C GLY A 679 15.63 27.24 66.14
N SER A 680 16.20 27.03 64.94
CA SER A 680 16.30 25.77 64.14
C SER A 680 15.01 25.11 63.55
N SER A 681 14.96 24.69 62.28
CA SER A 681 15.72 23.54 61.72
C SER A 681 15.59 23.40 60.17
N SER A 682 16.55 22.64 59.63
CA SER A 682 16.84 22.12 58.27
C SER A 682 15.67 21.48 57.47
N VAL A 683 15.71 21.31 56.13
CA VAL A 683 16.35 20.21 55.35
C VAL A 683 16.28 20.45 53.81
N ILE A 684 17.26 19.92 53.05
CA ILE A 684 17.50 20.01 51.58
C ILE A 684 16.81 18.84 50.76
N PRO A 685 17.00 18.61 49.43
CA PRO A 685 15.94 18.22 48.45
C PRO A 685 16.02 16.73 48.00
N PRO A 686 15.29 16.30 46.94
CA PRO A 686 15.97 15.43 45.96
C PRO A 686 15.62 15.66 44.46
N LYS A 687 16.69 15.91 43.68
CA LYS A 687 17.20 15.27 42.44
C LYS A 687 16.26 14.60 41.40
N ALA A 688 16.50 14.95 40.12
CA ALA A 688 16.09 14.25 38.89
C ALA A 688 16.79 12.87 38.69
N PRO A 689 16.28 11.97 37.82
CA PRO A 689 16.97 11.66 36.54
C PRO A 689 16.00 11.15 35.41
N PRO A 690 16.46 10.51 34.31
CA PRO A 690 16.98 11.12 33.08
C PRO A 690 16.20 10.69 31.79
N LYS A 691 16.52 11.33 30.65
CA LYS A 691 16.13 10.87 29.31
C LYS A 691 16.77 9.51 28.98
N PRO A 692 16.19 8.77 28.02
CA PRO A 692 17.03 8.19 26.98
C PRO A 692 16.60 8.65 25.58
N VAL A 693 17.60 9.03 24.81
CA VAL A 693 17.60 9.04 23.34
C VAL A 693 18.11 7.67 22.91
N ILE A 694 17.54 7.06 21.87
CA ILE A 694 18.26 6.42 20.75
C ILE A 694 17.26 6.05 19.64
N ALA A 695 17.76 6.25 18.42
CA ALA A 695 17.22 6.04 17.09
C ALA A 695 16.47 4.71 16.85
N MET A 696 15.58 4.68 15.85
CA MET A 696 15.87 4.06 14.55
C MET A 696 14.75 4.29 13.52
N ARG A 697 15.17 4.27 12.25
CA ARG A 697 14.31 4.18 11.05
C ARG A 697 13.39 2.95 11.12
N GLY A 698 12.18 3.10 10.60
CA GLY A 698 11.28 2.01 10.25
C GLY A 698 10.25 2.52 9.25
N ASP A 699 10.56 2.34 7.98
CA ASP A 699 9.59 2.37 6.89
C ASP A 699 8.77 1.08 7.00
N ASP A 700 7.45 1.19 7.17
CA ASP A 700 6.52 0.18 6.66
C ASP A 700 5.08 0.71 6.65
N ARG A 701 4.46 0.59 5.48
CA ARG A 701 3.08 0.96 5.17
C ARG A 701 2.21 -0.29 5.39
N PRO A 702 0.99 -0.16 5.92
CA PRO A 702 -0.13 -0.53 5.04
C PRO A 702 -1.35 0.37 5.21
N GLY A 703 -2.06 0.59 4.11
CA GLY A 703 -3.29 1.37 4.09
C GLY A 703 -4.49 0.61 4.65
N MET A 704 -5.53 1.35 5.00
CA MET A 704 -6.93 1.03 4.69
C MET A 704 -7.75 2.32 4.80
N LYS A 705 -8.42 2.67 3.71
CA LYS A 705 -9.42 3.75 3.62
C LYS A 705 -10.68 3.30 4.36
N LYS A 706 -11.31 4.22 5.10
CA LYS A 706 -12.69 4.05 5.55
C LYS A 706 -13.52 5.20 4.99
N GLU A 707 -14.50 4.82 4.17
CA GLU A 707 -15.53 5.64 3.57
C GLU A 707 -16.54 6.11 4.63
N ALA A 708 -17.13 7.28 4.41
CA ALA A 708 -18.44 7.65 4.93
C ALA A 708 -19.26 8.26 3.78
N PRO A 709 -20.58 7.98 3.68
CA PRO A 709 -21.37 8.22 2.47
C PRO A 709 -22.22 9.51 2.49
N ALA A 710 -22.42 9.99 1.26
CA ALA A 710 -23.51 10.74 0.62
C ALA A 710 -24.63 11.48 1.42
N ALA A 711 -24.90 12.70 0.95
CA ALA A 711 -26.23 13.10 0.48
C ALA A 711 -26.14 13.99 -0.79
N THR A 712 -26.64 13.43 -1.89
CA THR A 712 -27.08 14.03 -3.17
C THR A 712 -28.49 14.60 -3.00
N SER A 713 -29.12 15.47 -3.80
CA SER A 713 -28.91 16.11 -5.11
C SER A 713 -30.14 17.01 -5.35
N GLY A 714 -30.01 18.11 -6.10
CA GLY A 714 -31.18 18.87 -6.58
C GLY A 714 -30.79 20.05 -7.48
N ARG A 715 -31.06 19.95 -8.78
CA ARG A 715 -30.42 20.65 -9.90
C ARG A 715 -31.32 21.75 -10.50
N GLY A 716 -30.71 22.84 -11.01
CA GLY A 716 -31.00 23.32 -12.38
C GLY A 716 -31.66 24.71 -12.63
N GLY A 717 -30.89 25.62 -13.25
CA GLY A 717 -31.25 26.58 -14.34
C GLY A 717 -32.23 27.73 -14.06
N LYS A 718 -32.32 28.85 -14.80
CA LYS A 718 -31.60 29.53 -15.91
C LYS A 718 -32.39 30.86 -16.19
N TRP A 719 -31.73 31.97 -16.58
CA TRP A 719 -32.27 33.27 -17.15
C TRP A 719 -33.12 34.14 -16.20
N GLY A 720 -32.81 35.44 -15.96
CA GLY A 720 -32.73 36.59 -16.89
C GLY A 720 -34.01 37.42 -16.68
N ASP A 721 -34.05 38.72 -16.41
CA ASP A 721 -33.44 39.85 -17.13
C ASP A 721 -33.84 41.19 -16.43
N ARG A 722 -33.06 42.26 -16.70
CA ARG A 722 -33.39 43.72 -16.65
C ARG A 722 -33.40 44.45 -15.29
N LYS A 723 -32.77 45.62 -15.11
CA LYS A 723 -32.19 46.58 -16.05
C LYS A 723 -31.31 47.62 -15.33
N ASP A 724 -30.20 47.97 -15.97
CA ASP A 724 -29.43 49.24 -16.00
C ASP A 724 -29.69 50.32 -14.94
N SER A 725 -28.62 50.86 -14.34
CA SER A 725 -28.01 52.09 -14.86
C SER A 725 -26.75 52.51 -14.09
N ALA A 726 -25.84 53.11 -14.85
CA ALA A 726 -24.52 53.61 -14.49
C ALA A 726 -24.57 54.82 -13.54
N GLN A 727 -23.51 54.99 -12.73
CA GLN A 727 -22.76 56.26 -12.67
C GLN A 727 -21.43 56.06 -11.91
N ALA A 728 -20.39 56.69 -12.44
CA ALA A 728 -19.00 56.72 -12.02
C ALA A 728 -18.75 57.47 -10.67
N PRO A 729 -17.50 57.54 -10.17
CA PRO A 729 -17.15 57.76 -8.76
C PRO A 729 -17.09 59.24 -8.39
N ARG A 730 -17.22 59.54 -7.09
CA ARG A 730 -16.75 60.82 -6.52
C ARG A 730 -15.88 60.59 -5.30
N ARG A 731 -14.70 61.20 -5.38
CA ARG A 731 -13.67 61.38 -4.34
C ARG A 731 -14.00 62.66 -3.52
N PRO A 732 -13.19 63.03 -2.50
CA PRO A 732 -13.65 63.48 -1.19
C PRO A 732 -13.66 65.01 -1.02
N GLY A 733 -14.33 65.52 0.02
CA GLY A 733 -14.26 66.94 0.37
C GLY A 733 -15.04 67.33 1.63
N GLU A 734 -14.26 67.62 2.67
CA GLU A 734 -14.48 68.52 3.82
C GLU A 734 -15.75 69.37 3.93
N ARG A 735 -16.32 69.33 5.15
CA ARG A 735 -16.64 70.44 6.08
C ARG A 735 -17.39 69.79 7.28
N GLY A 736 -17.04 69.94 8.55
CA GLY A 736 -16.52 71.11 9.25
C GLY A 736 -17.68 71.98 9.74
N HIS A 737 -18.35 71.60 10.84
CA HIS A 737 -18.77 72.51 11.93
C HIS A 737 -19.45 71.74 13.09
N ASP A 738 -18.79 71.80 14.25
CA ASP A 738 -19.32 72.28 15.53
C ASP A 738 -20.78 71.98 15.91
N THR A 739 -20.93 71.16 16.95
CA THR A 739 -21.65 71.61 18.14
C THR A 739 -20.94 71.06 19.37
N GLY A 740 -20.13 71.90 20.02
CA GLY A 740 -19.82 71.74 21.43
C GLY A 740 -21.12 71.73 22.26
N ARG A 741 -21.30 70.69 23.08
CA ARG A 741 -22.21 70.74 24.21
C ARG A 741 -21.55 70.14 25.44
N ASP A 742 -21.45 71.01 26.44
CA ASP A 742 -21.11 70.82 27.83
C ASP A 742 -20.99 69.37 28.31
N ARG A 743 -19.75 69.03 28.68
CA ARG A 743 -19.47 68.07 29.74
C ARG A 743 -19.91 68.69 31.06
N SER A 744 -21.18 68.51 31.43
CA SER A 744 -21.55 68.57 32.84
C SER A 744 -21.04 67.30 33.52
N SER A 745 -20.15 67.47 34.49
CA SER A 745 -19.69 66.43 35.41
C SER A 745 -20.86 65.81 36.17
N PHE A 746 -21.53 64.82 35.58
CA PHE A 746 -22.22 63.80 36.34
C PHE A 746 -21.14 62.85 36.87
N LYS A 747 -20.95 62.85 38.19
CA LYS A 747 -20.23 61.78 38.89
C LYS A 747 -21.06 60.50 38.74
N ASP A 748 -20.99 59.89 37.55
CA ASP A 748 -21.60 58.59 37.29
C ASP A 748 -20.70 57.51 37.89
N ALA A 749 -21.32 56.59 38.63
CA ALA A 749 -20.67 55.47 39.28
C ALA A 749 -19.78 54.67 38.29
N PRO A 750 -18.68 54.05 38.74
CA PRO A 750 -17.75 53.34 37.86
C PRO A 750 -18.46 52.31 36.98
N ARG A 751 -18.14 52.27 35.68
CA ARG A 751 -18.83 51.41 34.70
C ARG A 751 -18.66 49.93 35.09
N LEU A 752 -19.75 49.16 34.98
CA LEU A 752 -19.70 47.69 35.04
C LEU A 752 -18.85 47.16 33.89
N GLY A 753 -18.08 46.11 34.13
CA GLY A 753 -17.39 45.37 33.08
C GLY A 753 -18.39 44.77 32.08
N ASP A 754 -17.97 44.65 30.82
CA ASP A 754 -18.84 44.27 29.68
C ASP A 754 -19.65 42.98 29.94
N ALA A 755 -19.06 42.01 30.64
CA ALA A 755 -19.72 40.75 30.97
C ALA A 755 -20.88 40.94 31.97
N ALA A 756 -20.67 41.73 33.02
CA ALA A 756 -21.70 42.03 34.01
C ALA A 756 -22.82 42.89 33.41
N PHE A 757 -22.47 43.86 32.55
CA PHE A 757 -23.45 44.72 31.87
C PHE A 757 -24.34 43.93 30.91
N ARG A 758 -23.77 43.03 30.10
CA ARG A 758 -24.57 42.19 29.19
C ARG A 758 -25.48 41.24 29.95
N ALA A 759 -24.96 40.54 30.96
CA ALA A 759 -25.75 39.64 31.78
C ALA A 759 -26.91 40.36 32.50
N GLN A 760 -26.67 41.56 33.02
CA GLN A 760 -27.71 42.41 33.61
C GLN A 760 -28.80 42.75 32.58
N ARG A 761 -28.40 43.25 31.41
CA ARG A 761 -29.33 43.70 30.37
C ARG A 761 -30.17 42.54 29.82
N ASP A 762 -29.52 41.43 29.50
CA ASP A 762 -30.19 40.26 28.94
C ASP A 762 -31.15 39.63 29.96
N ALA A 763 -30.78 39.58 31.26
CA ALA A 763 -31.66 39.10 32.32
C ALA A 763 -32.91 40.00 32.52
N LEU A 764 -32.76 41.33 32.42
CA LEU A 764 -33.88 42.28 32.51
C LEU A 764 -34.79 42.23 31.27
N GLU A 765 -34.23 42.18 30.06
CA GLU A 765 -34.99 42.04 28.83
C GLU A 765 -35.81 40.74 28.84
N ASN A 766 -35.19 39.62 29.25
CA ASN A 766 -35.87 38.33 29.40
C ASN A 766 -36.99 38.39 30.45
N ALA A 767 -36.76 39.02 31.60
CA ALA A 767 -37.78 39.15 32.65
C ALA A 767 -39.02 39.92 32.17
N GLN A 768 -38.81 41.03 31.45
CA GLN A 768 -39.90 41.81 30.87
C GLN A 768 -40.68 41.02 29.81
N HIS A 769 -39.97 40.24 28.98
CA HIS A 769 -40.62 39.37 28.00
C HIS A 769 -41.46 38.26 28.64
N VAL A 770 -40.95 37.61 29.69
CA VAL A 770 -41.68 36.56 30.41
C VAL A 770 -42.93 37.13 31.09
N LEU A 771 -42.82 38.26 31.79
CA LEU A 771 -43.97 38.92 32.42
C LEU A 771 -45.05 39.31 31.39
N LYS A 772 -44.64 39.83 30.23
CA LYS A 772 -45.58 40.17 29.13
C LYS A 772 -46.25 38.92 28.55
N LYS A 773 -45.53 37.80 28.44
CA LYS A 773 -46.07 36.53 27.97
C LYS A 773 -47.10 35.97 28.95
N LEU A 774 -46.78 35.91 30.24
CA LEU A 774 -47.68 35.44 31.29
C LEU A 774 -48.98 36.27 31.34
N ALA A 775 -48.87 37.60 31.24
CA ALA A 775 -50.04 38.48 31.17
C ALA A 775 -50.89 38.21 29.91
N SER A 776 -50.27 37.98 28.75
CA SER A 776 -51.01 37.68 27.52
C SER A 776 -51.72 36.32 27.53
N GLN A 777 -51.16 35.34 28.24
CA GLN A 777 -51.76 34.01 28.41
C GLN A 777 -52.99 34.09 29.32
N ALA A 778 -52.88 34.77 30.47
CA ALA A 778 -54.01 35.00 31.37
C ALA A 778 -55.18 35.73 30.68
N HIS A 779 -54.91 36.75 29.86
CA HIS A 779 -55.96 37.44 29.09
C HIS A 779 -56.61 36.57 28.00
N GLY A 780 -55.85 35.66 27.38
CA GLY A 780 -56.39 34.73 26.38
C GLY A 780 -57.33 33.68 26.98
N GLU A 781 -57.00 33.20 28.18
CA GLU A 781 -57.83 32.28 28.97
C GLU A 781 -59.15 32.96 29.37
N ALA A 782 -59.10 34.21 29.87
CA ALA A 782 -60.29 34.98 30.23
C ALA A 782 -61.25 35.19 29.04
N LEU A 783 -60.74 35.51 27.84
CA LEU A 783 -61.56 35.67 26.63
C LEU A 783 -62.26 34.38 26.21
N THR A 784 -61.58 33.24 26.35
CA THR A 784 -62.14 31.93 26.00
C THR A 784 -63.25 31.55 26.97
N GLN A 785 -63.04 31.81 28.26
CA GLN A 785 -64.04 31.60 29.30
C GLN A 785 -65.28 32.50 29.10
N LEU A 786 -65.10 33.75 28.68
CA LEU A 786 -66.22 34.67 28.36
C LEU A 786 -67.10 34.17 27.20
N LEU A 787 -66.50 33.62 26.14
CA LEU A 787 -67.26 33.05 25.02
C LEU A 787 -67.95 31.74 25.41
N GLY A 788 -67.30 30.92 26.23
CA GLY A 788 -67.90 29.72 26.81
C GLY A 788 -69.13 30.05 27.65
N ALA A 789 -69.08 31.13 28.45
CA ALA A 789 -70.23 31.62 29.20
C ALA A 789 -71.42 31.99 28.29
N TRP A 790 -71.14 32.61 27.13
CA TRP A 790 -72.18 32.93 26.15
C TRP A 790 -72.78 31.69 25.46
N GLU A 791 -71.94 30.71 25.12
CA GLU A 791 -72.36 29.44 24.52
C GLU A 791 -73.26 28.63 25.47
N THR A 792 -72.88 28.51 26.74
CA THR A 792 -73.65 27.75 27.75
C THR A 792 -74.79 28.54 28.38
N ARG A 793 -74.88 29.85 28.11
CA ARG A 793 -75.83 30.78 28.74
C ARG A 793 -75.71 30.86 30.26
N ASP A 794 -74.50 30.62 30.78
CA ASP A 794 -74.23 30.67 32.21
C ASP A 794 -73.55 32.00 32.61
N PRO A 795 -74.26 32.92 33.28
CA PRO A 795 -73.67 34.17 33.74
C PRO A 795 -72.60 33.99 34.82
N ALA A 796 -72.56 32.85 35.52
CA ALA A 796 -71.55 32.58 36.55
C ALA A 796 -70.15 32.36 35.97
N LEU A 797 -70.05 31.97 34.70
CA LEU A 797 -68.79 31.72 34.00
C LEU A 797 -68.14 32.99 33.44
N VAL A 798 -68.76 34.18 33.57
CA VAL A 798 -68.16 35.44 33.09
C VAL A 798 -66.92 35.80 33.94
N PRO A 799 -65.71 35.93 33.35
CA PRO A 799 -64.45 36.16 34.08
C PRO A 799 -64.43 37.45 34.90
N SER A 800 -63.51 37.55 35.87
CA SER A 800 -63.41 38.74 36.73
C SER A 800 -62.95 39.99 35.96
N ALA A 801 -63.23 41.18 36.51
CA ALA A 801 -62.77 42.42 35.91
C ALA A 801 -61.22 42.53 35.89
N GLN A 802 -60.52 41.83 36.79
CA GLN A 802 -59.05 41.75 36.77
C GLN A 802 -58.56 40.86 35.62
N ASP A 803 -59.25 39.75 35.34
CA ASP A 803 -58.87 38.81 34.28
C ASP A 803 -59.16 39.37 32.87
N LEU A 804 -60.26 40.11 32.73
CA LEU A 804 -60.64 40.84 31.51
C LEU A 804 -59.74 42.05 31.23
N GLY A 805 -58.92 42.45 32.20
CA GLY A 805 -57.97 43.55 32.10
C GLY A 805 -58.58 44.93 32.37
N SER A 806 -57.70 45.93 32.52
CA SER A 806 -58.06 47.29 32.99
C SER A 806 -59.09 48.05 32.14
N LYS A 807 -59.38 47.58 30.93
CA LYS A 807 -60.27 48.23 29.96
C LYS A 807 -61.73 47.77 30.08
N ALA A 808 -61.97 46.58 30.62
CA ALA A 808 -63.32 46.13 30.98
C ALA A 808 -63.67 46.67 32.38
N SER A 809 -64.56 47.65 32.44
CA SER A 809 -65.04 48.15 33.74
C SER A 809 -65.89 47.08 34.44
N ALA A 810 -65.93 47.12 35.78
CA ALA A 810 -66.81 46.24 36.55
C ALA A 810 -68.29 46.38 36.12
N ALA A 811 -68.70 47.59 35.72
CA ALA A 811 -70.04 47.86 35.18
C ALA A 811 -70.28 47.16 33.83
N ALA A 812 -69.30 47.18 32.91
CA ALA A 812 -69.40 46.48 31.63
C ALA A 812 -69.56 44.96 31.83
N ARG A 813 -68.78 44.38 32.75
CA ARG A 813 -68.90 42.95 33.12
C ARG A 813 -70.31 42.60 33.60
N THR A 814 -70.90 43.42 34.48
CA THR A 814 -72.26 43.18 34.99
C THR A 814 -73.29 43.19 33.86
N VAL A 815 -73.17 44.13 32.91
CA VAL A 815 -74.07 44.21 31.74
C VAL A 815 -73.88 43.00 30.81
N TRP A 816 -72.66 42.51 30.62
CA TRP A 816 -72.40 41.29 29.84
C TRP A 816 -72.96 40.04 30.50
N ALA A 817 -72.77 39.87 31.80
CA ALA A 817 -73.34 38.74 32.54
C ALA A 817 -74.87 38.73 32.48
N GLN A 818 -75.52 39.90 32.60
CA GLN A 818 -76.97 40.02 32.43
C GLN A 818 -77.42 39.66 31.01
N ALA A 819 -76.70 40.08 29.97
CA ALA A 819 -77.03 39.77 28.57
C ALA A 819 -76.83 38.28 28.22
N VAL A 820 -75.82 37.63 28.81
CA VAL A 820 -75.57 36.19 28.64
C VAL A 820 -76.72 35.36 29.23
N GLY A 821 -77.22 35.73 30.41
CA GLY A 821 -78.30 35.01 31.11
C GLY A 821 -79.73 35.28 30.59
N ALA A 822 -79.92 36.20 29.63
CA ALA A 822 -81.23 36.53 29.07
C ALA A 822 -81.65 35.59 27.92
N ALA A 823 -82.95 35.37 27.73
CA ALA A 823 -83.49 34.55 26.63
C ALA A 823 -83.26 35.19 25.24
N PRO A 824 -82.97 34.40 24.18
CA PRO A 824 -82.64 34.94 22.85
C PRO A 824 -83.78 35.80 22.29
N GLY A 825 -83.49 37.06 21.94
CA GLY A 825 -84.47 37.99 21.36
C GLY A 825 -85.37 38.71 22.38
N ALA A 826 -85.16 38.55 23.69
CA ALA A 826 -85.96 39.21 24.73
C ALA A 826 -85.65 40.72 24.93
N ALA A 827 -84.72 41.29 24.16
CA ALA A 827 -84.41 42.73 24.20
C ALA A 827 -85.46 43.53 23.41
N GLY A 828 -86.68 43.61 23.96
CA GLY A 828 -87.73 44.50 23.49
C GLY A 828 -87.41 45.96 23.84
N ASN A 829 -86.72 46.66 22.94
CA ASN A 829 -86.74 48.12 22.90
C ASN A 829 -86.65 48.60 21.44
N ALA A 830 -87.62 49.38 20.97
CA ALA A 830 -87.78 49.77 19.56
C ALA A 830 -86.66 50.68 18.99
N LYS A 831 -85.58 50.90 19.77
CA LYS A 831 -84.34 51.61 19.39
C LYS A 831 -83.07 50.75 19.57
N ALA A 832 -83.16 49.47 19.91
CA ALA A 832 -82.01 48.59 20.08
C ALA A 832 -81.40 48.21 18.71
N LEU A 833 -80.07 48.27 18.60
CA LEU A 833 -79.34 47.90 17.38
C LEU A 833 -79.48 46.39 17.14
N SER A 834 -79.55 45.99 15.86
CA SER A 834 -79.51 44.57 15.53
C SER A 834 -78.17 43.95 15.96
N PRO A 835 -78.13 42.65 16.34
CA PRO A 835 -76.89 41.99 16.71
C PRO A 835 -75.80 42.07 15.63
N GLN A 836 -76.21 42.04 14.35
CA GLN A 836 -75.31 42.19 13.21
C GLN A 836 -74.74 43.61 13.12
N GLU A 837 -75.55 44.65 13.31
CA GLU A 837 -75.05 46.03 13.37
C GLU A 837 -74.13 46.27 14.57
N ALA A 838 -74.45 45.69 15.73
CA ALA A 838 -73.60 45.76 16.92
C ALA A 838 -72.22 45.11 16.67
N LEU A 839 -72.18 43.95 16.01
CA LEU A 839 -70.93 43.30 15.63
C LEU A 839 -70.12 44.14 14.63
N LEU A 840 -70.76 44.79 13.65
CA LEU A 840 -70.09 45.69 12.70
C LEU A 840 -69.54 46.95 13.39
N ARG A 841 -70.26 47.52 14.36
CA ARG A 841 -69.75 48.63 15.19
C ARG A 841 -68.53 48.22 16.00
N LEU A 842 -68.56 47.03 16.57
CA LEU A 842 -67.43 46.45 17.30
C LEU A 842 -66.20 46.29 16.39
N GLU A 843 -66.37 45.77 15.16
CA GLU A 843 -65.28 45.66 14.18
C GLU A 843 -64.72 47.03 13.75
N MET A 844 -65.57 48.05 13.68
CA MET A 844 -65.14 49.43 13.45
C MET A 844 -64.35 49.99 14.65
N ALA A 845 -64.80 49.74 15.88
CA ALA A 845 -64.12 50.18 17.10
C ALA A 845 -62.74 49.51 17.27
N ALA A 846 -62.63 48.25 16.89
CA ALA A 846 -61.38 47.49 16.92
C ALA A 846 -60.48 47.71 15.70
N GLU A 847 -60.96 48.43 14.67
CA GLU A 847 -60.30 48.62 13.37
C GLU A 847 -59.92 47.29 12.68
N LEU A 848 -60.71 46.25 12.90
CA LEU A 848 -60.49 44.94 12.30
C LEU A 848 -61.19 44.83 10.94
N PRO A 849 -60.69 44.02 10.00
CA PRO A 849 -61.34 43.80 8.71
C PRO A 849 -62.66 43.04 8.90
N THR A 850 -63.71 43.51 8.24
CA THR A 850 -65.00 42.80 8.14
C THR A 850 -64.94 41.79 6.98
N PRO A 851 -65.53 40.59 7.11
CA PRO A 851 -65.63 39.63 6.01
C PRO A 851 -66.24 40.24 4.74
N ALA A 852 -65.87 39.72 3.57
CA ALA A 852 -66.25 40.30 2.27
C ALA A 852 -67.77 40.44 2.08
N GLU A 853 -68.53 39.48 2.61
CA GLU A 853 -70.00 39.43 2.55
C GLU A 853 -70.65 40.62 3.29
N ASP A 854 -70.02 41.10 4.35
CA ASP A 854 -70.54 42.17 5.23
C ASP A 854 -69.93 43.55 4.94
N LEU A 855 -68.99 43.67 3.98
CA LEU A 855 -68.34 44.94 3.65
C LEU A 855 -69.32 46.00 3.14
N GLY A 856 -70.35 45.59 2.40
CA GLY A 856 -71.42 46.48 1.95
C GLY A 856 -72.19 47.09 3.12
N ALA A 857 -72.56 46.25 4.10
CA ALA A 857 -73.25 46.64 5.33
C ALA A 857 -72.39 47.54 6.23
N ARG A 858 -71.07 47.31 6.28
CA ARG A 858 -70.16 48.21 7.00
C ARG A 858 -70.06 49.60 6.38
N ARG A 859 -69.96 49.71 5.05
CA ARG A 859 -69.87 51.00 4.35
C ARG A 859 -71.15 51.81 4.51
N SER A 860 -72.32 51.16 4.42
CA SER A 860 -73.60 51.83 4.67
C SER A 860 -73.72 52.32 6.12
N LEU A 861 -73.31 51.50 7.11
CA LEU A 861 -73.30 51.89 8.51
C LEU A 861 -72.35 53.08 8.77
N GLN A 862 -71.17 53.11 8.15
CA GLN A 862 -70.23 54.24 8.24
C GLN A 862 -70.86 55.55 7.73
N LEU A 863 -71.57 55.50 6.60
CA LEU A 863 -72.31 56.66 6.07
C LEU A 863 -73.44 57.10 7.01
N GLN A 864 -74.16 56.15 7.63
CA GLN A 864 -75.20 56.47 8.61
C GLN A 864 -74.64 57.13 9.87
N LEU A 865 -73.47 56.69 10.36
CA LEU A 865 -72.85 57.31 11.54
C LEU A 865 -72.33 58.72 11.26
N LEU A 866 -71.95 59.04 10.01
CA LEU A 866 -71.56 60.39 9.62
C LEU A 866 -72.75 61.38 9.57
N THR A 867 -73.99 60.90 9.40
CA THR A 867 -75.18 61.77 9.39
C THR A 867 -75.75 62.05 10.78
N ARG A 868 -75.39 61.25 11.80
CA ARG A 868 -75.86 61.39 13.18
C ARG A 868 -74.82 62.04 14.08
N ARG A 869 -74.72 63.37 13.99
CA ARG A 869 -73.66 64.19 14.62
C ARG A 869 -73.59 64.13 16.16
N ASN A 870 -74.65 63.68 16.84
CA ASN A 870 -74.73 63.65 18.32
C ASN A 870 -74.77 62.24 18.92
N ASP A 871 -74.65 61.18 18.12
CA ASP A 871 -74.65 59.79 18.63
C ASP A 871 -73.24 59.37 19.09
N PRO A 872 -73.11 58.57 20.17
CA PRO A 872 -71.81 58.14 20.68
C PRO A 872 -71.09 57.21 19.69
N ALA A 873 -69.77 57.42 19.55
CA ALA A 873 -68.95 56.68 18.61
C ALA A 873 -68.88 55.18 18.98
N PRO A 874 -68.69 54.27 18.01
CA PRO A 874 -68.56 52.83 18.28
C PRO A 874 -67.50 52.47 19.33
N ALA A 875 -66.40 53.24 19.40
CA ALA A 875 -65.35 53.07 20.40
C ALA A 875 -65.76 53.46 21.83
N GLN A 876 -66.84 54.24 22.01
CA GLN A 876 -67.38 54.63 23.32
C GLN A 876 -68.52 53.71 23.78
N THR A 877 -69.24 53.09 22.84
CA THR A 877 -70.38 52.18 23.13
C THR A 877 -70.03 50.70 23.09
N TRP A 878 -68.77 50.33 22.81
CA TRP A 878 -68.38 48.94 22.57
C TRP A 878 -68.79 47.96 23.69
N ALA A 879 -68.80 48.39 24.95
CA ALA A 879 -69.27 47.54 26.05
C ALA A 879 -70.78 47.23 25.94
N GLN A 880 -71.59 48.21 25.53
CA GLN A 880 -73.03 48.04 25.30
C GLN A 880 -73.28 47.25 24.01
N ASP A 881 -72.50 47.51 22.95
CA ASP A 881 -72.58 46.78 21.69
C ASP A 881 -72.19 45.29 21.88
N THR A 882 -71.21 45.00 22.74
CA THR A 882 -70.84 43.62 23.12
C THR A 882 -71.98 42.91 23.87
N ALA A 883 -72.67 43.62 24.76
CA ALA A 883 -73.85 43.09 25.43
C ALA A 883 -74.99 42.78 24.45
N ALA A 884 -75.18 43.63 23.44
CA ALA A 884 -76.17 43.42 22.38
C ALA A 884 -75.86 42.17 21.54
N VAL A 885 -74.58 41.87 21.28
CA VAL A 885 -74.18 40.61 20.63
C VAL A 885 -74.43 39.41 21.54
N PHE A 886 -74.14 39.49 22.85
CA PHE A 886 -74.43 38.41 23.79
C PHE A 886 -75.92 38.10 23.97
N ALA A 887 -76.81 39.09 23.77
CA ALA A 887 -78.26 38.88 23.80
C ALA A 887 -78.81 38.10 22.60
N ALA A 888 -78.03 37.95 21.52
CA ALA A 888 -78.39 37.16 20.34
C ALA A 888 -78.05 35.67 20.53
N PRO A 889 -78.71 34.72 19.84
CA PRO A 889 -78.36 33.30 19.90
C PRO A 889 -76.88 33.09 19.53
N TYR A 890 -76.24 32.09 20.14
CA TYR A 890 -74.84 31.80 19.89
C TYR A 890 -74.65 31.28 18.46
N GLU A 891 -73.82 31.97 17.69
CA GLU A 891 -73.44 31.57 16.35
C GLU A 891 -71.91 31.45 16.26
N PRO A 892 -71.36 30.30 15.82
CA PRO A 892 -69.91 30.08 15.80
C PRO A 892 -69.13 31.12 14.98
N GLN A 893 -69.71 31.62 13.89
CA GLN A 893 -69.08 32.63 13.04
C GLN A 893 -69.07 34.01 13.70
N ALA A 894 -70.17 34.42 14.34
CA ALA A 894 -70.25 35.66 15.11
C ALA A 894 -69.34 35.62 16.35
N ALA A 895 -69.26 34.48 17.04
CA ALA A 895 -68.38 34.29 18.20
C ALA A 895 -66.89 34.44 17.85
N ARG A 896 -66.44 33.89 16.72
CA ARG A 896 -65.05 34.06 16.24
C ARG A 896 -64.74 35.52 15.90
N ARG A 897 -65.69 36.22 15.28
CA ARG A 897 -65.56 37.66 14.96
C ARG A 897 -65.50 38.49 16.23
N LEU A 898 -66.41 38.23 17.17
CA LEU A 898 -66.43 38.89 18.47
C LEU A 898 -65.16 38.62 19.27
N GLN A 899 -64.64 37.38 19.27
CA GLN A 899 -63.37 37.03 19.90
C GLN A 899 -62.21 37.88 19.38
N ASN A 900 -62.12 38.03 18.06
CA ASN A 900 -61.07 38.83 17.42
C ASN A 900 -61.19 40.30 17.82
N VAL A 901 -62.41 40.83 17.84
CA VAL A 901 -62.68 42.20 18.28
C VAL A 901 -62.32 42.40 19.75
N LEU A 902 -62.81 41.55 20.66
CA LEU A 902 -62.55 41.68 22.09
C LEU A 902 -61.06 41.50 22.42
N LYS A 903 -60.33 40.66 21.68
CA LYS A 903 -58.87 40.54 21.80
C LYS A 903 -58.14 41.86 21.52
N VAL A 904 -58.69 42.71 20.66
CA VAL A 904 -58.15 44.05 20.38
C VAL A 904 -58.65 45.06 21.41
N LEU A 905 -59.96 45.10 21.67
CA LEU A 905 -60.57 46.11 22.55
C LEU A 905 -60.16 45.98 24.02
N LEU A 906 -59.94 44.76 24.51
CA LEU A 906 -59.44 44.55 25.89
C LEU A 906 -57.94 44.85 26.03
N LYS A 907 -57.20 44.89 24.91
CA LYS A 907 -55.76 45.18 24.89
C LYS A 907 -55.44 46.66 24.64
N ARG A 908 -56.33 47.38 23.94
CA ARG A 908 -56.21 48.81 23.62
C ARG A 908 -56.45 49.69 24.84
#